data_AF-A0A9W9I348-F1
#
_entry.id   AF-A0A9W9I348-F1
#
_cell.length_a   1.000
_cell.length_b   1.000
_cell.length_c   1.000
_cell.angle_alpha   90.00
_cell.angle_beta   90.00
_cell.angle_gamma   90.00
#
_symmetry.space_group_name_H-M   'P 1'
#
loop_
_entity.id
_entity.type
_entity.pdbx_description
1 polymer ?
#
loop_
_entity_poly.entity_id
_entity_poly.type
_entity_poly.pdbx_seq_one_letter_code
_entity_poly.pdbx_strand_id
1 'polypeptide(L)'
;MDGSPTTRPASQLIAGFASPSTPTGARSVMQQSVLSVRPQQPPQPTHDAEKDELRVQISTLTYELASIKQEREMEAIRYEKETRSLQLKADADFRKAQAAESASLRASTKTEALTKELKEAQEQSLNDKSGLERKIRDLQDEKQNLQEELNDTEAQLSDRERHFKYQINELETVRASLQKTIEELQNDLLEARNSQQMTQEKLSQREAEVADLESQNIQLKAEGSDAEALAVLKRGLSDQVNHIRELETMNRDQAAELRHLRKVQKNVEVVEEQKRSLENQLQLMSGLEAELGTVHIQKQVLEDERQSWVSLLQDNDQPAEFDSPEAVVRGLLQERIEKATLVDRLGTIDAQFLEKDEVIKRLEKEKTQLRQELEKLRIAGSVSASAAAPVPAEARVRSRLERQRALAVKEVEYLRAQLKTFDTEEETMNTEQGTYDEQKSTQIAQLEQLVDEYRGELQKAHEEISKQEVPPHQEDTQARGTKRPLSPADSDAESERLAVLTRKNRKLQESLSKSEQATTLAKRELDAAKSQIKSLKSKSRTRILELRDNPTADAEKIKLSTLTTLRSENQALLAQLRGEHSGVKVVPVSTLDSLKLEMQDMERVVADKEKRMRRFKEIFTAKSSEFREAVASLLGYKLDFLPNGRVRVTSMFHLSAAYRHGDSDSPSESRGPGSMGNGEENSIVFDGENGTMKISGGPNSLFALEIKPLIKFWVEERKDIPCFLAAMTLDFYDKTTRAARI
;
A
#
# COMPACT_ATOMS: atom_id res chain seq x y z
N MET A 1 36.91 -21.53 -5.53
CA MET A 1 37.88 -22.60 -5.83
C MET A 1 38.68 -22.82 -4.56
N ASP A 2 38.27 -23.79 -3.76
CA ASP A 2 39.14 -24.75 -3.06
C ASP A 2 38.36 -25.52 -1.98
N GLY A 3 38.57 -26.83 -1.97
CA GLY A 3 38.68 -27.61 -0.72
C GLY A 3 37.41 -28.15 -0.08
N SER A 4 36.83 -29.21 -0.64
CA SER A 4 36.07 -30.20 0.15
C SER A 4 37.03 -31.05 0.99
N PRO A 5 36.64 -31.41 2.23
CA PRO A 5 36.51 -32.83 2.50
C PRO A 5 35.23 -33.21 3.26
N THR A 6 34.77 -34.38 2.90
CA THR A 6 33.67 -35.20 3.42
C THR A 6 33.86 -35.65 4.86
N THR A 7 32.81 -35.60 5.67
CA THR A 7 32.64 -36.48 6.83
C THR A 7 31.15 -36.77 7.04
N ARG A 8 30.78 -38.06 6.94
CA ARG A 8 29.52 -38.62 7.47
C ARG A 8 29.89 -39.55 8.63
N PRO A 9 29.03 -39.61 9.66
CA PRO A 9 28.60 -40.93 10.09
C PRO A 9 27.09 -40.96 10.37
N ALA A 10 26.43 -42.01 9.91
CA ALA A 10 25.14 -42.45 10.43
C ALA A 10 25.01 -43.95 10.13
N SER A 11 24.98 -44.77 11.18
CA SER A 11 24.25 -46.05 11.26
C SER A 11 24.57 -46.69 12.61
N GLN A 12 23.59 -46.73 13.51
CA GLN A 12 23.36 -47.88 14.40
C GLN A 12 21.97 -47.76 15.02
N LEU A 13 21.05 -48.56 14.49
CA LEU A 13 19.70 -48.82 15.00
C LEU A 13 19.70 -50.23 15.61
N ILE A 14 19.41 -50.27 16.91
CA ILE A 14 18.43 -51.10 17.62
C ILE A 14 18.11 -52.53 17.10
N ALA A 15 18.32 -53.50 17.99
CA ALA A 15 17.46 -54.67 18.27
C ALA A 15 17.76 -55.08 19.74
N GLY A 16 16.87 -55.50 20.65
CA GLY A 16 15.48 -55.93 20.58
C GLY A 16 15.34 -57.38 21.12
N PHE A 17 14.78 -57.52 22.33
CA PHE A 17 14.04 -58.68 22.91
C PHE A 17 14.70 -59.84 23.71
N ALA A 18 13.93 -60.25 24.76
CA ALA A 18 13.84 -61.55 25.47
C ALA A 18 15.00 -61.93 26.44
N SER A 19 14.86 -62.53 27.62
CA SER A 19 13.78 -63.19 28.40
C SER A 19 14.29 -63.38 29.87
N PRO A 20 13.45 -63.84 30.83
CA PRO A 20 13.76 -63.92 32.27
C PRO A 20 14.22 -65.32 32.76
N SER A 21 14.56 -65.39 34.06
CA SER A 21 14.49 -66.53 35.00
C SER A 21 15.80 -67.21 35.50
N THR A 22 15.72 -67.60 36.78
CA THR A 22 16.58 -68.47 37.62
C THR A 22 17.78 -67.79 38.32
N PRO A 23 17.94 -68.06 39.65
CA PRO A 23 18.59 -69.30 40.04
C PRO A 23 17.80 -70.13 41.07
N THR A 24 17.83 -71.44 40.89
CA THR A 24 17.38 -72.46 41.85
C THR A 24 18.48 -73.48 42.09
N GLY A 25 18.56 -73.98 43.33
CA GLY A 25 19.33 -75.17 43.71
C GLY A 25 20.30 -74.87 44.84
N ALA A 26 19.90 -74.75 46.11
CA ALA A 26 19.35 -75.78 47.00
C ALA A 26 20.26 -77.02 47.15
N ARG A 27 20.95 -77.09 48.29
CA ARG A 27 21.36 -78.33 48.97
C ARG A 27 21.67 -78.03 50.43
N SER A 28 20.74 -78.33 51.33
CA SER A 28 21.08 -79.06 52.56
C SER A 28 19.80 -79.62 53.17
N VAL A 29 19.86 -80.92 53.45
CA VAL A 29 18.75 -81.79 53.82
C VAL A 29 18.68 -81.86 55.35
N MET A 30 17.46 -81.89 55.87
CA MET A 30 17.09 -82.08 57.27
C MET A 30 16.97 -83.59 57.60
N GLN A 31 16.96 -83.94 58.89
CA GLN A 31 16.72 -85.26 59.54
C GLN A 31 18.02 -86.03 59.86
N GLN A 32 18.22 -86.67 61.02
CA GLN A 32 17.37 -87.05 62.15
C GLN A 32 18.30 -87.49 63.31
N SER A 33 17.89 -87.25 64.56
CA SER A 33 18.31 -87.97 65.78
C SER A 33 17.89 -89.46 65.67
N VAL A 34 18.47 -90.48 66.34
CA VAL A 34 18.48 -90.79 67.79
C VAL A 34 19.38 -92.04 68.09
N LEU A 35 19.78 -92.21 69.37
CA LEU A 35 20.23 -93.45 70.09
C LEU A 35 21.72 -93.85 69.87
N SER A 36 22.54 -94.18 70.89
CA SER A 36 22.29 -95.13 71.99
C SER A 36 23.44 -95.06 73.03
N VAL A 37 23.13 -94.86 74.32
CA VAL A 37 23.96 -95.34 75.46
C VAL A 37 23.01 -95.75 76.60
N ARG A 38 23.26 -96.93 77.17
CA ARG A 38 22.58 -97.63 78.27
C ARG A 38 23.70 -98.36 79.09
N PRO A 39 23.52 -98.85 80.34
CA PRO A 39 22.94 -98.32 81.59
C PRO A 39 23.99 -98.30 82.75
N GLN A 40 23.69 -97.86 83.97
CA GLN A 40 23.44 -98.65 85.20
C GLN A 40 23.58 -97.65 86.38
N GLN A 41 22.93 -97.67 87.55
CA GLN A 41 21.95 -98.49 88.26
C GLN A 41 21.41 -97.59 89.43
N PRO A 42 20.24 -97.88 90.03
CA PRO A 42 19.60 -97.04 91.06
C PRO A 42 20.04 -97.41 92.49
N PRO A 43 19.63 -96.63 93.51
CA PRO A 43 18.80 -97.23 94.54
C PRO A 43 17.57 -96.38 94.88
N GLN A 44 16.43 -97.04 94.82
CA GLN A 44 15.18 -96.67 95.51
C GLN A 44 15.29 -96.98 97.02
N PRO A 45 14.26 -96.77 97.86
CA PRO A 45 13.14 -95.79 97.84
C PRO A 45 13.03 -95.10 99.23
N THR A 46 12.25 -94.05 99.42
CA THR A 46 10.81 -94.16 99.79
C THR A 46 10.29 -92.76 100.14
N HIS A 47 8.99 -92.57 99.90
CA HIS A 47 8.18 -91.36 100.10
C HIS A 47 8.47 -90.21 99.16
N ASP A 48 7.84 -90.17 97.98
CA ASP A 48 7.57 -88.91 97.26
C ASP A 48 6.71 -89.06 95.96
N ALA A 49 5.62 -89.84 95.94
CA ALA A 49 4.78 -89.96 94.73
C ALA A 49 4.16 -88.62 94.27
N GLU A 50 3.70 -87.79 95.21
CA GLU A 50 3.20 -86.43 94.90
C GLU A 50 4.33 -85.45 94.58
N LYS A 51 5.52 -85.60 95.20
CA LYS A 51 6.69 -84.79 94.82
C LYS A 51 7.27 -85.21 93.48
N ASP A 52 7.15 -86.46 93.06
CA ASP A 52 7.60 -86.94 91.75
C ASP A 52 6.63 -86.48 90.66
N GLU A 53 5.31 -86.47 90.90
CA GLU A 53 4.35 -85.81 90.00
C GLU A 53 4.58 -84.28 89.91
N LEU A 54 4.84 -83.61 91.03
CA LEU A 54 5.22 -82.20 91.05
C LEU A 54 6.60 -81.96 90.43
N ARG A 55 7.57 -82.86 90.55
CA ARG A 55 8.87 -82.78 89.86
C ARG A 55 8.72 -83.00 88.37
N VAL A 56 7.82 -83.89 87.94
CA VAL A 56 7.47 -84.07 86.52
C VAL A 56 6.79 -82.80 86.01
N GLN A 57 5.80 -82.24 86.72
CA GLN A 57 5.15 -80.97 86.34
C GLN A 57 6.11 -79.77 86.36
N ILE A 58 7.02 -79.69 87.33
CA ILE A 58 8.07 -78.67 87.38
C ILE A 58 9.05 -78.88 86.24
N SER A 59 9.46 -80.12 85.94
CA SER A 59 10.37 -80.39 84.81
C SER A 59 9.72 -80.11 83.46
N THR A 60 8.43 -80.42 83.26
CA THR A 60 7.68 -80.04 82.06
C THR A 60 7.50 -78.53 81.97
N LEU A 61 7.10 -77.85 83.05
CA LEU A 61 6.99 -76.38 83.06
C LEU A 61 8.35 -75.70 82.87
N THR A 62 9.44 -76.27 83.39
CA THR A 62 10.80 -75.75 83.14
C THR A 62 11.24 -75.97 81.69
N TYR A 63 10.84 -77.09 81.07
CA TYR A 63 11.07 -77.34 79.66
C TYR A 63 10.23 -76.43 78.77
N GLU A 64 8.96 -76.21 79.10
CA GLU A 64 8.08 -75.25 78.41
C GLU A 64 8.59 -73.82 78.57
N LEU A 65 9.02 -73.41 79.77
CA LEU A 65 9.66 -72.11 79.97
C LEU A 65 10.97 -71.99 79.20
N ALA A 66 11.78 -73.05 79.14
CA ALA A 66 13.01 -73.06 78.35
C ALA A 66 12.72 -72.99 76.84
N SER A 67 11.70 -73.70 76.37
CA SER A 67 11.24 -73.67 74.98
C SER A 67 10.71 -72.29 74.61
N ILE A 68 9.85 -71.69 75.44
CA ILE A 68 9.32 -70.34 75.21
C ILE A 68 10.45 -69.29 75.26
N LYS A 69 11.44 -69.44 76.15
CA LYS A 69 12.61 -68.56 76.18
C LYS A 69 13.43 -68.70 74.89
N GLN A 70 13.70 -69.92 74.45
CA GLN A 70 14.41 -70.19 73.21
C GLN A 70 13.63 -69.67 71.99
N GLU A 71 12.32 -69.82 71.95
CA GLU A 71 11.45 -69.25 70.90
C GLU A 71 11.52 -67.74 70.88
N ARG A 72 11.43 -67.07 72.04
CA ARG A 72 11.60 -65.62 72.15
C ARG A 72 12.98 -65.15 71.72
N GLU A 73 14.04 -65.88 72.07
CA GLU A 73 15.40 -65.57 71.63
C GLU A 73 15.55 -65.74 70.12
N MET A 74 14.97 -66.79 69.55
CA MET A 74 14.95 -67.01 68.09
C MET A 74 14.12 -65.95 67.35
N GLU A 75 13.00 -65.52 67.91
CA GLU A 75 12.19 -64.42 67.40
C GLU A 75 12.95 -63.09 67.49
N ALA A 76 13.61 -62.80 68.62
CA ALA A 76 14.44 -61.60 68.78
C ALA A 76 15.57 -61.56 67.73
N ILE A 77 16.24 -62.70 67.49
CA ILE A 77 17.26 -62.81 66.44
C ILE A 77 16.66 -62.64 65.04
N ARG A 78 15.44 -63.15 64.79
CA ARG A 78 14.73 -62.93 63.51
C ARG A 78 14.39 -61.47 63.31
N TYR A 79 13.82 -60.79 64.31
CA TYR A 79 13.53 -59.36 64.27
C TYR A 79 14.81 -58.52 64.11
N GLU A 80 15.91 -58.91 64.77
CA GLU A 80 17.19 -58.22 64.60
C GLU A 80 17.76 -58.42 63.18
N LYS A 81 17.64 -59.62 62.60
CA LYS A 81 18.01 -59.87 61.20
C LYS A 81 17.12 -59.10 60.23
N GLU A 82 15.81 -59.04 60.49
CA GLU A 82 14.86 -58.29 59.67
C GLU A 82 15.15 -56.79 59.72
N THR A 83 15.34 -56.22 60.90
CA THR A 83 15.69 -54.80 61.08
C THR A 83 17.02 -54.46 60.41
N ARG A 84 18.06 -55.28 60.57
CA ARG A 84 19.33 -55.12 59.83
C ARG A 84 19.13 -55.23 58.33
N SER A 85 18.30 -56.16 57.86
CA SER A 85 18.01 -56.32 56.43
C SER A 85 17.25 -55.12 55.85
N LEU A 86 16.34 -54.53 56.63
CA LEU A 86 15.60 -53.32 56.25
C LEU A 86 16.51 -52.10 56.27
N GLN A 87 17.41 -51.97 57.26
CA GLN A 87 18.43 -50.93 57.29
C GLN A 87 19.37 -51.01 56.08
N LEU A 88 19.89 -52.20 55.75
CA LEU A 88 20.73 -52.39 54.56
C LEU A 88 20.01 -52.06 53.26
N LYS A 89 18.71 -52.40 53.15
CA LYS A 89 17.88 -52.02 52.00
C LYS A 89 17.69 -50.50 51.93
N ALA A 90 17.36 -49.86 53.04
CA ALA A 90 17.20 -48.41 53.12
C ALA A 90 18.52 -47.67 52.76
N ASP A 91 19.66 -48.13 53.26
CA ASP A 91 20.98 -47.57 52.93
C ASP A 91 21.33 -47.77 51.45
N ALA A 92 21.01 -48.95 50.88
CA ALA A 92 21.21 -49.22 49.47
C ALA A 92 20.33 -48.33 48.58
N ASP A 93 19.07 -48.12 48.96
CA ASP A 93 18.14 -47.27 48.22
C ASP A 93 18.50 -45.79 48.38
N PHE A 94 18.96 -45.35 49.55
CA PHE A 94 19.50 -44.00 49.77
C PHE A 94 20.73 -43.73 48.88
N ARG A 95 21.68 -44.67 48.82
CA ARG A 95 22.86 -44.55 47.94
C ARG A 95 22.48 -44.52 46.46
N LYS A 96 21.49 -45.32 46.04
CA LYS A 96 20.96 -45.27 44.67
C LYS A 96 20.30 -43.92 44.37
N ALA A 97 19.51 -43.39 45.30
CA ALA A 97 18.88 -42.07 45.17
C ALA A 97 19.93 -40.97 45.05
N GLN A 98 20.96 -40.97 45.92
CA GLN A 98 22.06 -40.01 45.87
C GLN A 98 22.87 -40.12 44.56
N ALA A 99 23.11 -41.33 44.07
CA ALA A 99 23.77 -41.54 42.78
C ALA A 99 22.93 -41.00 41.62
N ALA A 100 21.61 -41.26 41.62
CA ALA A 100 20.68 -40.75 40.63
C ALA A 100 20.57 -39.22 40.66
N GLU A 101 20.53 -38.61 41.84
CA GLU A 101 20.51 -37.16 42.02
C GLU A 101 21.81 -36.52 41.51
N SER A 102 22.98 -37.10 41.85
CA SER A 102 24.27 -36.62 41.33
C SER A 102 24.41 -36.75 39.81
N ALA A 103 23.79 -37.78 39.22
CA ALA A 103 23.75 -37.99 37.78
C ALA A 103 22.80 -36.99 37.12
N SER A 104 21.65 -36.72 37.73
CA SER A 104 20.68 -35.71 37.30
C SER A 104 21.30 -34.31 37.33
N LEU A 105 22.01 -33.94 38.40
CA LEU A 105 22.70 -32.65 38.51
C LEU A 105 23.83 -32.50 37.47
N ARG A 106 24.59 -33.58 37.21
CA ARG A 106 25.58 -33.59 36.14
C ARG A 106 24.97 -33.49 34.75
N ALA A 107 23.78 -34.07 34.56
CA ALA A 107 23.04 -33.93 33.31
C ALA A 107 22.48 -32.50 33.15
N SER A 108 21.89 -31.92 34.20
CA SER A 108 21.34 -30.57 34.16
C SER A 108 22.42 -29.52 33.89
N THR A 109 23.56 -29.60 34.59
CA THR A 109 24.71 -28.69 34.36
C THR A 109 25.27 -28.82 32.94
N LYS A 110 25.36 -30.03 32.38
CA LYS A 110 25.74 -30.23 30.97
C LYS A 110 24.71 -29.64 30.00
N THR A 111 23.42 -29.84 30.26
CA THR A 111 22.38 -29.23 29.41
C THR A 111 22.41 -27.72 29.51
N GLU A 112 22.62 -27.15 30.70
CA GLU A 112 22.76 -25.71 30.89
C GLU A 112 23.98 -25.16 30.15
N ALA A 113 25.14 -25.83 30.24
CA ALA A 113 26.34 -25.45 29.50
C ALA A 113 26.11 -25.48 27.98
N LEU A 114 25.54 -26.57 27.45
CA LEU A 114 25.20 -26.67 26.02
C LEU A 114 24.18 -25.61 25.58
N THR A 115 23.20 -25.27 26.43
CA THR A 115 22.24 -24.20 26.10
C THR A 115 22.89 -22.82 26.09
N LYS A 116 23.90 -22.58 26.93
CA LYS A 116 24.69 -21.33 26.92
C LYS A 116 25.54 -21.25 25.65
N GLU A 117 26.28 -22.30 25.32
CA GLU A 117 27.08 -22.36 24.09
C GLU A 117 26.22 -22.18 22.84
N LEU A 118 25.02 -22.78 22.80
CA LEU A 118 24.08 -22.61 21.69
C LEU A 118 23.60 -21.15 21.58
N LYS A 119 23.28 -20.51 22.70
CA LYS A 119 22.90 -19.09 22.73
C LYS A 119 24.05 -18.18 22.29
N GLU A 120 25.26 -18.40 22.79
CA GLU A 120 26.44 -17.61 22.41
C GLU A 120 26.75 -17.78 20.91
N ALA A 121 26.68 -18.99 20.37
CA ALA A 121 26.84 -19.24 18.93
C ALA A 121 25.73 -18.59 18.09
N GLN A 122 24.49 -18.57 18.58
CA GLN A 122 23.39 -17.85 17.95
C GLN A 122 23.61 -16.33 17.96
N GLU A 123 24.02 -15.76 19.08
CA GLU A 123 24.33 -14.34 19.22
C GLU A 123 25.50 -13.92 18.32
N GLN A 124 26.56 -14.72 18.26
CA GLN A 124 27.69 -14.50 17.34
C GLN A 124 27.22 -14.54 15.88
N SER A 125 26.41 -15.54 15.49
CA SER A 125 25.86 -15.62 14.13
C SER A 125 24.97 -14.43 13.79
N LEU A 126 24.15 -13.95 14.73
CA LEU A 126 23.32 -12.76 14.53
C LEU A 126 24.16 -11.49 14.41
N ASN A 127 25.21 -11.35 15.23
CA ASN A 127 26.14 -10.22 15.15
C ASN A 127 26.88 -10.21 13.80
N ASP A 128 27.40 -11.35 13.36
CA ASP A 128 28.08 -11.50 12.07
C ASP A 128 27.14 -11.20 10.90
N LYS A 129 25.89 -11.72 10.95
CA LYS A 129 24.86 -11.38 9.95
C LYS A 129 24.59 -9.88 9.92
N SER A 130 24.41 -9.24 11.07
CA SER A 130 24.19 -7.79 11.14
C SER A 130 25.37 -6.97 10.63
N GLY A 131 26.60 -7.47 10.81
CA GLY A 131 27.83 -6.85 10.32
C GLY A 131 27.98 -7.00 8.81
N LEU A 132 27.67 -8.18 8.27
CA LEU A 132 27.65 -8.43 6.83
C LEU A 132 26.53 -7.65 6.13
N GLU A 133 25.34 -7.56 6.71
CA GLU A 133 24.25 -6.74 6.19
C GLU A 133 24.61 -5.26 6.16
N ARG A 134 25.28 -4.74 7.20
CA ARG A 134 25.82 -3.37 7.20
C ARG A 134 26.81 -3.17 6.06
N LYS A 135 27.81 -4.04 5.92
CA LYS A 135 28.78 -3.99 4.80
C LYS A 135 28.11 -4.07 3.43
N ILE A 136 27.05 -4.88 3.28
CA ILE A 136 26.29 -4.97 2.02
C ILE A 136 25.59 -3.64 1.73
N ARG A 137 25.00 -2.98 2.73
CA ARG A 137 24.39 -1.67 2.57
C ARG A 137 25.44 -0.61 2.24
N ASP A 138 26.55 -0.55 2.98
CA ASP A 138 27.64 0.39 2.73
C ASP A 138 28.19 0.23 1.30
N LEU A 139 28.41 -1.00 0.83
CA LEU A 139 28.85 -1.27 -0.55
C LEU A 139 27.78 -0.94 -1.61
N GLN A 140 26.49 -1.08 -1.27
CA GLN A 140 25.40 -0.67 -2.15
C GLN A 140 25.32 0.85 -2.27
N ASP A 141 25.49 1.57 -1.17
CA ASP A 141 25.51 3.04 -1.13
C ASP A 141 26.74 3.58 -1.87
N GLU A 142 27.93 2.99 -1.66
CA GLU A 142 29.14 3.31 -2.44
C GLU A 142 28.94 3.06 -3.94
N LYS A 143 28.30 1.94 -4.31
CA LYS A 143 27.98 1.65 -5.71
C LYS A 143 27.02 2.68 -6.29
N GLN A 144 25.99 3.08 -5.55
CA GLN A 144 25.05 4.12 -5.99
C GLN A 144 25.76 5.46 -6.17
N ASN A 145 26.58 5.87 -5.20
CA ASN A 145 27.37 7.10 -5.29
C ASN A 145 28.31 7.09 -6.50
N LEU A 146 29.03 5.98 -6.75
CA LEU A 146 29.89 5.85 -7.93
C LEU A 146 29.10 5.85 -9.24
N GLN A 147 27.88 5.32 -9.25
CA GLN A 147 26.99 5.39 -10.40
C GLN A 147 26.48 6.82 -10.65
N GLU A 148 26.15 7.57 -9.59
CA GLU A 148 25.79 8.98 -9.69
C GLU A 148 26.96 9.84 -10.19
N GLU A 149 28.16 9.64 -9.64
CA GLU A 149 29.39 10.31 -10.12
C GLU A 149 29.69 9.96 -11.60
N LEU A 150 29.50 8.70 -12.00
CA LEU A 150 29.66 8.30 -13.40
C LEU A 150 28.64 9.03 -14.29
N ASN A 151 27.37 9.05 -13.91
CA ASN A 151 26.33 9.74 -14.67
C ASN A 151 26.59 11.25 -14.76
N ASP A 152 27.04 11.88 -13.67
CA ASP A 152 27.39 13.30 -13.64
C ASP A 152 28.59 13.61 -14.55
N THR A 153 29.62 12.75 -14.54
CA THR A 153 30.77 12.91 -15.44
C THR A 153 30.41 12.67 -16.90
N GLU A 154 29.55 11.70 -17.20
CA GLU A 154 29.00 11.46 -18.54
C GLU A 154 28.16 12.66 -19.02
N ALA A 155 27.32 13.23 -18.15
CA ALA A 155 26.55 14.44 -18.46
C ALA A 155 27.48 15.62 -18.79
N GLN A 156 28.48 15.87 -17.94
CA GLN A 156 29.48 16.92 -18.18
C GLN A 156 30.30 16.68 -19.46
N LEU A 157 30.65 15.44 -19.78
CA LEU A 157 31.33 15.11 -21.04
C LEU A 157 30.42 15.38 -22.24
N SER A 158 29.15 14.99 -22.16
CA SER A 158 28.16 15.25 -23.22
C SER A 158 27.94 16.75 -23.46
N ASP A 159 27.94 17.56 -22.40
CA ASP A 159 27.80 19.01 -22.50
C ASP A 159 29.06 19.65 -23.09
N ARG A 160 30.26 19.19 -22.71
CA ARG A 160 31.53 19.60 -23.34
C ARG A 160 31.59 19.21 -24.81
N GLU A 161 31.15 18.00 -25.17
CA GLU A 161 31.07 17.56 -26.57
C GLU A 161 30.10 18.42 -27.38
N ARG A 162 28.93 18.75 -26.82
CA ARG A 162 27.99 19.67 -27.47
C ARG A 162 28.63 21.04 -27.67
N HIS A 163 29.29 21.58 -26.65
CA HIS A 163 30.00 22.86 -26.75
C HIS A 163 31.08 22.85 -27.85
N PHE A 164 31.92 21.80 -27.91
CA PHE A 164 32.91 21.68 -28.96
C PHE A 164 32.28 21.49 -30.35
N LYS A 165 31.18 20.75 -30.47
CA LYS A 165 30.43 20.65 -31.74
C LYS A 165 29.89 22.01 -32.18
N TYR A 166 29.35 22.82 -31.26
CA TYR A 166 28.92 24.18 -31.57
C TYR A 166 30.08 25.06 -32.04
N GLN A 167 31.22 25.03 -31.34
CA GLN A 167 32.42 25.77 -31.74
C GLN A 167 32.95 25.33 -33.11
N ILE A 168 32.98 24.01 -33.39
CA ILE A 168 33.40 23.46 -34.68
C ILE A 168 32.45 23.94 -35.78
N ASN A 169 31.14 23.86 -35.57
CA ASN A 169 30.16 24.32 -36.55
C ASN A 169 30.29 25.83 -36.79
N GLU A 170 30.51 26.64 -35.74
CA GLU A 170 30.74 28.08 -35.88
C GLU A 170 32.01 28.36 -36.70
N LEU A 171 33.13 27.70 -36.39
CA LEU A 171 34.37 27.81 -37.16
C LEU A 171 34.21 27.33 -38.61
N GLU A 172 33.43 26.27 -38.85
CA GLU A 172 33.12 25.78 -40.20
C GLU A 172 32.28 26.79 -40.98
N THR A 173 31.29 27.43 -40.36
CA THR A 173 30.50 28.48 -41.02
C THR A 173 31.35 29.70 -41.35
N VAL A 174 32.23 30.13 -40.43
CA VAL A 174 33.18 31.22 -40.67
C VAL A 174 34.14 30.85 -41.78
N ARG A 175 34.71 29.64 -41.76
CA ARG A 175 35.58 29.14 -42.83
C ARG A 175 34.87 29.11 -44.18
N ALA A 176 33.63 28.62 -44.24
CA ALA A 176 32.84 28.59 -45.46
C ALA A 176 32.54 30.00 -46.00
N SER A 177 32.21 30.95 -45.10
CA SER A 177 32.03 32.35 -45.51
C SER A 177 33.32 32.96 -46.04
N LEU A 178 34.46 32.71 -45.39
CA LEU A 178 35.76 33.21 -45.84
C LEU A 178 36.16 32.60 -47.18
N GLN A 179 35.94 31.30 -47.37
CA GLN A 179 36.15 30.63 -48.66
C GLN A 179 35.31 31.27 -49.76
N LYS A 180 34.02 31.53 -49.50
CA LYS A 180 33.15 32.22 -50.45
C LYS A 180 33.65 33.63 -50.78
N THR A 181 34.08 34.41 -49.78
CA THR A 181 34.64 35.75 -50.04
C THR A 181 35.94 35.70 -50.85
N ILE A 182 36.78 34.67 -50.66
CA ILE A 182 37.99 34.48 -51.46
C ILE A 182 37.63 34.13 -52.90
N GLU A 183 36.64 33.27 -53.12
CA GLU A 183 36.14 32.92 -54.47
C GLU A 183 35.52 34.13 -55.18
N GLU A 184 34.73 34.93 -54.47
CA GLU A 184 34.16 36.19 -54.98
C GLU A 184 35.29 37.17 -55.37
N LEU A 185 36.28 37.40 -54.49
CA LEU A 185 37.43 38.25 -54.79
C LEU A 185 38.29 37.73 -55.95
N GLN A 186 38.42 36.41 -56.10
CA GLN A 186 39.11 35.80 -57.24
C GLN A 186 38.35 36.04 -58.54
N ASN A 187 37.02 35.91 -58.54
CA ASN A 187 36.18 36.21 -59.69
C ASN A 187 36.24 37.69 -60.05
N ASP A 188 36.14 38.59 -59.06
CA ASP A 188 36.27 40.04 -59.26
C ASP A 188 37.63 40.40 -59.84
N LEU A 189 38.72 39.76 -59.38
CA LEU A 189 40.06 39.95 -59.95
C LEU A 189 40.16 39.45 -61.40
N LEU A 190 39.53 38.32 -61.72
CA LEU A 190 39.48 37.80 -63.10
C LEU A 190 38.66 38.73 -64.01
N GLU A 191 37.51 39.20 -63.55
CA GLU A 191 36.67 40.16 -64.27
C GLU A 191 37.40 41.49 -64.48
N ALA A 192 38.03 42.02 -63.43
CA ALA A 192 38.85 43.22 -63.52
C ALA A 192 40.00 43.03 -64.51
N ARG A 193 40.70 41.90 -64.47
CA ARG A 193 41.78 41.58 -65.43
C ARG A 193 41.27 41.48 -66.86
N ASN A 194 40.13 40.83 -67.08
CA ASN A 194 39.50 40.73 -68.40
C ASN A 194 39.07 42.11 -68.90
N SER A 195 38.46 42.93 -68.04
CA SER A 195 38.07 44.29 -68.37
C SER A 195 39.29 45.15 -68.71
N GLN A 196 40.38 45.02 -67.95
CA GLN A 196 41.64 45.71 -68.20
C GLN A 196 42.22 45.30 -69.55
N GLN A 197 42.25 43.99 -69.85
CA GLN A 197 42.72 43.48 -71.13
C GLN A 197 41.86 43.99 -72.30
N MET A 198 40.53 43.96 -72.17
CA MET A 198 39.61 44.53 -73.15
C MET A 198 39.81 46.04 -73.32
N THR A 199 40.06 46.79 -72.25
CA THR A 199 40.37 48.23 -72.34
C THR A 199 41.73 48.47 -72.98
N GLN A 200 42.73 47.63 -72.74
CA GLN A 200 44.05 47.72 -73.36
C GLN A 200 43.96 47.43 -74.86
N GLU A 201 43.16 46.44 -75.27
CA GLU A 201 42.88 46.12 -76.67
C GLU A 201 42.10 47.24 -77.37
N LYS A 202 41.10 47.82 -76.69
CA LYS A 202 40.41 49.01 -77.20
C LYS A 202 41.34 50.21 -77.28
N LEU A 203 42.21 50.41 -76.29
CA LEU A 203 43.19 51.49 -76.29
C LEU A 203 44.15 51.33 -77.45
N SER A 204 44.69 50.13 -77.69
CA SER A 204 45.60 49.90 -78.82
C SER A 204 44.90 50.06 -80.17
N GLN A 205 43.63 49.65 -80.28
CA GLN A 205 42.80 49.94 -81.46
C GLN A 205 42.59 51.45 -81.64
N ARG A 206 42.29 52.18 -80.57
CA ARG A 206 42.14 53.65 -80.60
C ARG A 206 43.45 54.36 -80.89
N GLU A 207 44.58 53.90 -80.38
CA GLU A 207 45.90 54.43 -80.69
C GLU A 207 46.26 54.20 -82.16
N ALA A 208 45.90 53.04 -82.72
CA ALA A 208 46.04 52.79 -84.15
C ALA A 208 45.10 53.70 -84.98
N GLU A 209 43.83 53.82 -84.60
CA GLU A 209 42.88 54.76 -85.22
C GLU A 209 43.35 56.21 -85.10
N VAL A 210 43.92 56.61 -83.96
CA VAL A 210 44.46 57.95 -83.74
C VAL A 210 45.71 58.15 -84.57
N ALA A 211 46.60 57.17 -84.71
CA ALA A 211 47.74 57.28 -85.62
C ALA A 211 47.28 57.41 -87.08
N ASP A 212 46.27 56.65 -87.49
CA ASP A 212 45.64 56.75 -88.81
C ASP A 212 44.97 58.11 -88.99
N LEU A 213 44.18 58.55 -88.01
CA LEU A 213 43.52 59.85 -88.01
C LEU A 213 44.51 60.99 -87.90
N GLU A 214 45.62 60.88 -87.20
CA GLU A 214 46.68 61.88 -87.13
C GLU A 214 47.41 61.94 -88.46
N SER A 215 47.63 60.81 -89.14
CA SER A 215 48.13 60.81 -90.52
C SER A 215 47.13 61.51 -91.46
N GLN A 216 45.83 61.25 -91.29
CA GLN A 216 44.75 61.92 -92.04
C GLN A 216 44.55 63.36 -91.59
N ASN A 217 44.86 63.74 -90.35
CA ASN A 217 44.71 65.09 -89.80
C ASN A 217 45.95 65.92 -90.14
N ILE A 218 47.12 65.30 -90.35
CA ILE A 218 48.27 65.93 -91.00
C ILE A 218 47.94 66.16 -92.48
N GLN A 219 47.23 65.23 -93.15
CA GLN A 219 46.68 65.45 -94.50
C GLN A 219 45.58 66.53 -94.52
N LEU A 220 44.63 66.51 -93.59
CA LEU A 220 43.52 67.45 -93.51
C LEU A 220 43.92 68.81 -92.93
N LYS A 221 44.92 68.90 -92.03
CA LYS A 221 45.55 70.18 -91.64
C LYS A 221 46.39 70.76 -92.77
N ALA A 222 46.87 69.93 -93.70
CA ALA A 222 47.36 70.42 -94.98
C ALA A 222 46.21 70.89 -95.90
N GLU A 223 44.94 70.53 -95.62
CA GLU A 223 43.76 70.86 -96.44
C GLU A 223 42.73 71.84 -95.83
N GLY A 224 42.69 72.14 -94.52
CA GLY A 224 41.86 73.24 -94.00
C GLY A 224 41.26 73.08 -92.59
N SER A 225 40.98 74.23 -91.96
CA SER A 225 40.27 74.37 -90.69
C SER A 225 38.75 74.22 -90.87
N ASP A 226 38.12 73.25 -90.20
CA ASP A 226 36.67 73.02 -90.36
C ASP A 226 35.85 73.12 -89.07
N ALA A 227 34.68 73.76 -89.22
CA ALA A 227 33.70 74.05 -88.18
C ALA A 227 32.96 72.81 -87.63
N GLU A 228 33.11 71.64 -88.27
CA GLU A 228 32.46 70.39 -87.85
C GLU A 228 33.02 69.83 -86.53
N ALA A 229 34.31 70.04 -86.24
CA ALA A 229 34.92 69.60 -84.97
C ALA A 229 34.27 70.29 -83.75
N LEU A 230 33.84 71.54 -83.90
CA LEU A 230 33.13 72.29 -82.85
C LEU A 230 31.70 71.80 -82.65
N ALA A 231 31.05 71.24 -83.68
CA ALA A 231 29.71 70.67 -83.56
C ALA A 231 29.73 69.33 -82.80
N VAL A 232 30.75 68.49 -83.04
CA VAL A 232 30.92 67.21 -82.35
C VAL A 232 31.18 67.41 -80.85
N LEU A 233 31.99 68.42 -80.47
CA LEU A 233 32.25 68.76 -79.06
C LEU A 233 31.00 69.24 -78.32
N LYS A 234 30.14 70.05 -78.97
CA LYS A 234 28.86 70.47 -78.39
C LYS A 234 27.93 69.28 -78.14
N ARG A 235 27.91 68.31 -79.06
CA ARG A 235 27.10 67.09 -78.91
C ARG A 235 27.60 66.21 -77.75
N GLY A 236 28.91 66.03 -77.63
CA GLY A 236 29.50 65.27 -76.51
C GLY A 236 29.19 65.90 -75.13
N LEU A 237 29.23 67.23 -75.04
CA LEU A 237 28.85 67.95 -73.81
C LEU A 237 27.36 67.81 -73.48
N SER A 238 26.47 67.85 -74.48
CA SER A 238 25.03 67.62 -74.23
C SER A 238 24.74 66.20 -73.74
N ASP A 239 25.44 65.20 -74.28
CA ASP A 239 25.26 63.79 -73.89
C ASP A 239 25.73 63.56 -72.44
N GLN A 240 26.86 64.18 -72.04
CA GLN A 240 27.33 64.14 -70.64
C GLN A 240 26.36 64.83 -69.68
N VAL A 241 25.78 65.98 -70.05
CA VAL A 241 24.78 66.66 -69.22
C VAL A 241 23.52 65.82 -69.07
N ASN A 242 23.09 65.13 -70.13
CA ASN A 242 21.95 64.20 -70.06
C ASN A 242 22.26 63.02 -69.14
N HIS A 243 23.45 62.43 -69.24
CA HIS A 243 23.86 61.33 -68.37
C HIS A 243 23.94 61.73 -66.89
N ILE A 244 24.45 62.93 -66.58
CA ILE A 244 24.45 63.46 -65.21
C ILE A 244 23.02 63.62 -64.69
N ARG A 245 22.09 64.11 -65.51
CA ARG A 245 20.67 64.21 -65.13
C ARG A 245 20.06 62.84 -64.86
N GLU A 246 20.38 61.82 -65.67
CA GLU A 246 19.94 60.45 -65.44
C GLU A 246 20.48 59.89 -64.11
N LEU A 247 21.77 60.05 -63.84
CA LEU A 247 22.38 59.64 -62.57
C LEU A 247 21.76 60.37 -61.37
N GLU A 248 21.49 61.66 -61.50
CA GLU A 248 20.81 62.42 -60.46
C GLU A 248 19.37 61.96 -60.23
N THR A 249 18.64 61.56 -61.28
CA THR A 249 17.30 60.98 -61.13
C THR A 249 17.36 59.64 -60.43
N MET A 250 18.27 58.74 -60.84
CA MET A 250 18.44 57.44 -60.19
C MET A 250 18.84 57.58 -58.71
N ASN A 251 19.71 58.54 -58.37
CA ASN A 251 20.10 58.77 -56.98
C ASN A 251 18.91 59.30 -56.15
N ARG A 252 18.05 60.15 -56.73
CA ARG A 252 16.80 60.58 -56.07
C ARG A 252 15.84 59.43 -55.85
N ASP A 253 15.71 58.53 -56.82
CA ASP A 253 14.84 57.35 -56.74
C ASP A 253 15.35 56.37 -55.67
N GLN A 254 16.65 56.04 -55.69
CA GLN A 254 17.29 55.21 -54.65
C GLN A 254 17.14 55.81 -53.25
N ALA A 255 17.29 57.14 -53.10
CA ALA A 255 17.07 57.80 -51.82
C ALA A 255 15.60 57.75 -51.36
N ALA A 256 14.64 57.69 -52.29
CA ALA A 256 13.24 57.49 -51.97
C ALA A 256 12.96 56.04 -51.54
N GLU A 257 13.54 55.06 -52.23
CA GLU A 257 13.48 53.64 -51.87
C GLU A 257 14.09 53.37 -50.50
N LEU A 258 15.28 53.90 -50.20
CA LEU A 258 15.89 53.77 -48.87
C LEU A 258 15.04 54.37 -47.77
N ARG A 259 14.38 55.52 -48.03
CA ARG A 259 13.43 56.11 -47.08
C ARG A 259 12.19 55.22 -46.89
N HIS A 260 11.70 54.60 -47.95
CA HIS A 260 10.59 53.66 -47.90
C HIS A 260 10.96 52.40 -47.11
N LEU A 261 12.08 51.76 -47.43
CA LEU A 261 12.58 50.57 -46.74
C LEU A 261 12.81 50.83 -45.24
N ARG A 262 13.36 51.99 -44.86
CA ARG A 262 13.49 52.38 -43.44
C ARG A 262 12.14 52.52 -42.73
N LYS A 263 11.10 52.99 -43.41
CA LYS A 263 9.73 53.04 -42.84
C LYS A 263 9.17 51.62 -42.66
N VAL A 264 9.34 50.76 -43.66
CA VAL A 264 8.91 49.36 -43.58
C VAL A 264 9.63 48.64 -42.44
N GLN A 265 10.94 48.83 -42.30
CA GLN A 265 11.71 48.25 -41.20
C GLN A 265 11.16 48.65 -39.82
N LYS A 266 10.88 49.94 -39.60
CA LYS A 266 10.25 50.41 -38.35
C LYS A 266 8.89 49.74 -38.11
N ASN A 267 8.08 49.57 -39.15
CA ASN A 267 6.80 48.89 -39.02
C ASN A 267 6.97 47.40 -38.68
N VAL A 268 7.98 46.74 -39.27
CA VAL A 268 8.33 45.35 -38.95
C VAL A 268 8.79 45.24 -37.49
N GLU A 269 9.65 46.13 -37.02
CA GLU A 269 10.10 46.18 -35.62
C GLU A 269 8.91 46.31 -34.64
N VAL A 270 7.95 47.20 -34.92
CA VAL A 270 6.73 47.34 -34.10
C VAL A 270 5.89 46.06 -34.12
N VAL A 271 5.75 45.40 -35.28
CA VAL A 271 5.02 44.13 -35.37
C VAL A 271 5.75 43.01 -34.61
N GLU A 272 7.09 42.98 -34.65
CA GLU A 272 7.89 42.02 -33.90
C GLU A 272 7.76 42.24 -32.39
N GLU A 273 7.75 43.48 -31.91
CA GLU A 273 7.48 43.80 -30.51
C GLU A 273 6.08 43.39 -30.09
N GLN A 274 5.06 43.68 -30.90
CA GLN A 274 3.69 43.24 -30.65
C GLN A 274 3.57 41.71 -30.64
N LYS A 275 4.27 41.03 -31.56
CA LYS A 275 4.32 39.57 -31.60
C LYS A 275 4.96 39.02 -30.33
N ARG A 276 6.11 39.55 -29.91
CA ARG A 276 6.77 39.16 -28.64
C ARG A 276 5.86 39.41 -27.43
N SER A 277 5.13 40.53 -27.41
CA SER A 277 4.16 40.83 -26.35
C SER A 277 3.02 39.81 -26.31
N LEU A 278 2.42 39.47 -27.47
CA LEU A 278 1.38 38.45 -27.57
C LEU A 278 1.90 37.04 -27.23
N GLU A 279 3.12 36.71 -27.63
CA GLU A 279 3.77 35.45 -27.27
C GLU A 279 3.98 35.35 -25.75
N ASN A 280 4.44 36.44 -25.11
CA ASN A 280 4.57 36.51 -23.66
C ASN A 280 3.21 36.38 -22.94
N GLN A 281 2.16 37.04 -23.46
CA GLN A 281 0.80 36.90 -22.92
C GLN A 281 0.28 35.47 -23.07
N LEU A 282 0.54 34.81 -24.20
CA LEU A 282 0.14 33.43 -24.42
C LEU A 282 0.89 32.48 -23.48
N GLN A 283 2.18 32.70 -23.27
CA GLN A 283 2.96 31.95 -22.27
C GLN A 283 2.39 32.15 -20.87
N LEU A 284 2.07 33.39 -20.48
CA LEU A 284 1.44 33.68 -19.18
C LEU A 284 0.08 32.99 -19.04
N MET A 285 -0.77 33.04 -20.06
CA MET A 285 -2.06 32.35 -20.08
C MET A 285 -1.88 30.84 -19.95
N SER A 286 -0.93 30.24 -20.67
CA SER A 286 -0.62 28.82 -20.54
C SER A 286 -0.12 28.45 -19.13
N GLY A 287 0.62 29.34 -18.47
CA GLY A 287 1.02 29.18 -17.07
C GLY A 287 -0.18 29.22 -16.13
N LEU A 288 -1.09 30.18 -16.30
CA LEU A 288 -2.32 30.28 -15.52
C LEU A 288 -3.25 29.08 -15.73
N GLU A 289 -3.36 28.55 -16.96
CA GLU A 289 -4.12 27.33 -17.24
C GLU A 289 -3.53 26.12 -16.52
N ALA A 290 -2.20 26.00 -16.47
CA ALA A 290 -1.52 24.96 -15.71
C ALA A 290 -1.77 25.12 -14.20
N GLU A 291 -1.67 26.33 -13.65
CA GLU A 291 -1.99 26.63 -12.25
C GLU A 291 -3.46 26.36 -11.93
N LEU A 292 -4.39 26.72 -12.83
CA LEU A 292 -5.81 26.41 -12.67
C LEU A 292 -6.04 24.90 -12.66
N GLY A 293 -5.34 24.16 -13.54
CA GLY A 293 -5.33 22.70 -13.54
C GLY A 293 -4.85 22.11 -12.21
N THR A 294 -3.73 22.59 -11.67
CA THR A 294 -3.20 22.09 -10.39
C THR A 294 -4.13 22.41 -9.21
N VAL A 295 -4.69 23.63 -9.17
CA VAL A 295 -5.67 24.03 -8.14
C VAL A 295 -6.95 23.21 -8.25
N HIS A 296 -7.43 22.92 -9.46
CA HIS A 296 -8.61 22.08 -9.66
C HIS A 296 -8.37 20.65 -9.14
N ILE A 297 -7.20 20.08 -9.42
CA ILE A 297 -6.80 18.76 -8.89
C ILE A 297 -6.71 18.81 -7.36
N GLN A 298 -6.05 19.81 -6.78
CA GLN A 298 -5.97 19.97 -5.32
C GLN A 298 -7.35 20.08 -4.68
N LYS A 299 -8.24 20.88 -5.27
CA LYS A 299 -9.63 21.01 -4.81
C LYS A 299 -10.35 19.66 -4.87
N GLN A 300 -10.19 18.90 -5.96
CA GLN A 300 -10.80 17.58 -6.09
C GLN A 300 -10.26 16.61 -5.03
N VAL A 301 -8.94 16.59 -4.79
CA VAL A 301 -8.32 15.77 -3.75
C VAL A 301 -8.88 16.13 -2.38
N LEU A 302 -8.95 17.42 -2.04
CA LEU A 302 -9.52 17.88 -0.77
C LEU A 302 -11.02 17.56 -0.65
N GLU A 303 -11.78 17.61 -1.75
CA GLU A 303 -13.20 17.22 -1.78
C GLU A 303 -13.38 15.69 -1.61
N ASP A 304 -12.51 14.89 -2.22
CA ASP A 304 -12.51 13.43 -2.08
C ASP A 304 -12.07 13.01 -0.66
N GLU A 305 -11.09 13.69 -0.09
CA GLU A 305 -10.72 13.56 1.33
C GLU A 305 -11.88 13.95 2.24
N ARG A 306 -12.54 15.09 1.99
CA ARG A 306 -13.72 15.49 2.76
C ARG A 306 -14.82 14.43 2.66
N GLN A 307 -15.08 13.89 1.47
CA GLN A 307 -16.07 12.83 1.27
C GLN A 307 -15.67 11.54 1.98
N SER A 308 -14.38 11.20 2.04
CA SER A 308 -13.90 10.04 2.78
C SER A 308 -14.10 10.22 4.29
N TRP A 309 -13.76 11.38 4.84
CA TRP A 309 -14.01 11.72 6.25
C TRP A 309 -15.49 11.68 6.60
N VAL A 310 -16.33 12.31 5.78
CA VAL A 310 -17.80 12.29 5.99
C VAL A 310 -18.32 10.86 5.96
N SER A 311 -17.84 10.02 5.05
CA SER A 311 -18.23 8.60 4.98
C SER A 311 -17.82 7.80 6.23
N LEU A 312 -16.62 8.03 6.76
CA LEU A 312 -16.17 7.37 7.99
C LEU A 312 -16.92 7.85 9.25
N LEU A 313 -17.39 9.10 9.24
CA LEU A 313 -18.07 9.73 10.38
C LEU A 313 -19.58 9.49 10.40
N GLN A 314 -20.17 9.15 9.25
CA GLN A 314 -21.61 8.98 9.12
C GLN A 314 -22.02 7.54 9.49
N ASP A 315 -22.34 7.31 10.76
CA ASP A 315 -22.93 6.06 11.25
C ASP A 315 -24.45 6.07 11.00
N ASN A 316 -24.94 5.10 10.21
CA ASN A 316 -26.36 4.71 10.05
C ASN A 316 -27.43 5.80 10.30
N ASP A 317 -27.66 6.67 9.30
CA ASP A 317 -28.76 7.64 9.22
C ASP A 317 -28.91 8.65 10.39
N GLN A 318 -27.94 8.73 11.30
CA GLN A 318 -27.88 9.80 12.31
C GLN A 318 -27.21 11.05 11.72
N PRO A 319 -27.62 12.27 12.16
CA PRO A 319 -26.93 13.49 11.75
C PRO A 319 -25.45 13.38 12.15
N ALA A 320 -24.55 13.79 11.26
CA ALA A 320 -23.11 13.76 11.51
C ALA A 320 -22.84 14.50 12.83
N GLU A 321 -22.33 13.77 13.84
CA GLU A 321 -22.06 14.31 15.17
C GLU A 321 -20.92 15.34 15.15
N PHE A 322 -20.14 15.37 14.05
CA PHE A 322 -19.02 16.27 13.83
C PHE A 322 -19.03 16.85 12.39
N ASP A 323 -19.08 18.19 12.29
CA ASP A 323 -19.10 18.90 11.01
C ASP A 323 -17.70 19.20 10.43
N SER A 324 -16.63 19.01 11.23
CA SER A 324 -15.25 19.33 10.85
C SER A 324 -14.26 18.31 11.41
N PRO A 325 -13.17 17.97 10.69
CA PRO A 325 -12.08 17.14 11.22
C PRO A 325 -11.50 17.69 12.53
N GLU A 326 -11.49 19.01 12.72
CA GLU A 326 -11.07 19.63 13.98
C GLU A 326 -12.02 19.24 15.14
N ALA A 327 -13.32 19.17 14.87
CA ALA A 327 -14.31 18.76 15.87
C ALA A 327 -14.13 17.28 16.25
N VAL A 328 -13.75 16.42 15.30
CA VAL A 328 -13.41 15.01 15.55
C VAL A 328 -12.17 14.89 16.44
N VAL A 329 -11.12 15.68 16.16
CA VAL A 329 -9.90 15.68 16.99
C VAL A 329 -10.23 16.18 18.40
N ARG A 330 -11.05 17.23 18.54
CA ARG A 330 -11.51 17.72 19.84
C ARG A 330 -12.32 16.66 20.59
N GLY A 331 -13.25 15.99 19.93
CA GLY A 331 -14.02 14.88 20.50
C GLY A 331 -13.13 13.71 20.92
N LEU A 332 -12.16 13.32 20.09
CA LEU A 332 -11.20 12.26 20.41
C LEU A 332 -10.27 12.64 21.58
N LEU A 333 -9.88 13.91 21.69
CA LEU A 333 -9.14 14.40 22.85
C LEU A 333 -9.99 14.36 24.11
N GLN A 334 -11.25 14.79 24.02
CA GLN A 334 -12.21 14.71 25.12
C GLN A 334 -12.40 13.25 25.57
N GLU A 335 -12.65 12.34 24.64
CA GLU A 335 -12.75 10.90 24.90
C GLU A 335 -11.47 10.31 25.50
N ARG A 336 -10.29 10.76 25.08
CA ARG A 336 -9.02 10.33 25.69
C ARG A 336 -8.88 10.83 27.12
N ILE A 337 -9.27 12.07 27.38
CA ILE A 337 -9.28 12.64 28.73
C ILE A 337 -10.28 11.87 29.59
N GLU A 338 -11.50 11.67 29.12
CA GLU A 338 -12.54 10.91 29.83
C GLU A 338 -12.08 9.49 30.12
N LYS A 339 -11.52 8.77 29.14
CA LYS A 339 -10.93 7.43 29.35
C LYS A 339 -9.79 7.45 30.36
N ALA A 340 -8.89 8.44 30.32
CA ALA A 340 -7.84 8.58 31.32
C ALA A 340 -8.45 8.77 32.72
N THR A 341 -9.46 9.65 32.87
CA THR A 341 -10.14 9.82 34.15
C THR A 341 -10.90 8.57 34.61
N LEU A 342 -11.48 7.79 33.69
CA LEU A 342 -12.12 6.52 34.01
C LEU A 342 -11.11 5.45 34.41
N VAL A 343 -9.94 5.41 33.78
CA VAL A 343 -8.83 4.53 34.16
C VAL A 343 -8.28 4.93 35.54
N ASP A 344 -8.14 6.22 35.82
CA ASP A 344 -7.74 6.70 37.16
C ASP A 344 -8.79 6.29 38.21
N ARG A 345 -10.09 6.45 37.91
CA ARG A 345 -11.18 5.99 38.79
C ARG A 345 -11.14 4.47 38.98
N LEU A 346 -10.93 3.69 37.91
CA LEU A 346 -10.75 2.24 37.99
C LEU A 346 -9.55 1.89 38.86
N GLY A 347 -8.42 2.59 38.73
CA GLY A 347 -7.25 2.42 39.60
C GLY A 347 -7.57 2.69 41.06
N THR A 348 -8.38 3.72 41.37
CA THR A 348 -8.84 3.97 42.75
C THR A 348 -9.77 2.88 43.27
N ILE A 349 -10.67 2.35 42.42
CA ILE A 349 -11.59 1.26 42.79
C ILE A 349 -10.81 -0.05 42.97
N ASP A 350 -9.83 -0.33 42.11
CA ASP A 350 -8.96 -1.50 42.22
C ASP A 350 -8.12 -1.42 43.50
N ALA A 351 -7.61 -0.25 43.86
CA ALA A 351 -6.93 -0.04 45.14
C ALA A 351 -7.86 -0.29 46.34
N GLN A 352 -9.11 0.18 46.26
CA GLN A 352 -10.13 -0.12 47.28
C GLN A 352 -10.45 -1.62 47.32
N PHE A 353 -10.53 -2.30 46.17
CA PHE A 353 -10.78 -3.73 46.09
C PHE A 353 -9.62 -4.53 46.70
N LEU A 354 -8.37 -4.16 46.42
CA LEU A 354 -7.19 -4.75 47.04
C LEU A 354 -7.18 -4.56 48.55
N GLU A 355 -7.54 -3.37 49.06
CA GLU A 355 -7.69 -3.12 50.49
C GLU A 355 -8.77 -4.04 51.10
N LYS A 356 -9.93 -4.17 50.45
CA LYS A 356 -11.00 -5.08 50.88
C LYS A 356 -10.56 -6.54 50.84
N ASP A 357 -9.83 -6.97 49.81
CA ASP A 357 -9.28 -8.32 49.70
C ASP A 357 -8.25 -8.61 50.79
N GLU A 358 -7.42 -7.64 51.15
CA GLU A 358 -6.48 -7.78 52.28
C GLU A 358 -7.22 -7.86 53.61
N VAL A 359 -8.33 -7.11 53.78
CA VAL A 359 -9.21 -7.26 54.95
C VAL A 359 -9.86 -8.64 54.97
N ILE A 360 -10.38 -9.13 53.83
CA ILE A 360 -10.97 -10.47 53.72
C ILE A 360 -9.93 -11.53 54.05
N LYS A 361 -8.72 -11.46 53.47
CA LYS A 361 -7.61 -12.39 53.79
C LYS A 361 -7.23 -12.34 55.27
N ARG A 362 -7.23 -11.17 55.90
CA ARG A 362 -7.01 -11.04 57.35
C ARG A 362 -8.12 -11.73 58.15
N LEU A 363 -9.38 -11.49 57.81
CA LEU A 363 -10.54 -12.13 58.44
C LEU A 363 -10.55 -13.65 58.21
N GLU A 364 -10.13 -14.14 57.04
CA GLU A 364 -9.98 -15.56 56.75
C GLU A 364 -8.85 -16.19 57.56
N LYS A 365 -7.72 -15.49 57.72
CA LYS A 365 -6.63 -15.90 58.63
C LYS A 365 -7.10 -15.94 60.08
N GLU A 366 -7.82 -14.94 60.55
CA GLU A 366 -8.41 -14.93 61.89
C GLU A 366 -9.43 -16.07 62.05
N LYS A 367 -10.30 -16.31 61.07
CA LYS A 367 -11.26 -17.42 61.07
C LYS A 367 -10.57 -18.78 61.10
N THR A 368 -9.48 -18.94 60.36
CA THR A 368 -8.69 -20.19 60.38
C THR A 368 -7.92 -20.34 61.68
N GLN A 369 -7.36 -19.27 62.26
CA GLN A 369 -6.74 -19.27 63.58
C GLN A 369 -7.75 -19.63 64.67
N LEU A 370 -8.93 -19.00 64.70
CA LEU A 370 -10.02 -19.32 65.63
C LEU A 370 -10.49 -20.77 65.46
N ARG A 371 -10.59 -21.28 64.23
CA ARG A 371 -10.89 -22.71 63.98
C ARG A 371 -9.80 -23.61 64.54
N GLN A 372 -8.52 -23.27 64.33
CA GLN A 372 -7.40 -24.01 64.91
C GLN A 372 -7.38 -23.92 66.44
N GLU A 373 -7.76 -22.79 67.04
CA GLU A 373 -7.90 -22.64 68.48
C GLU A 373 -9.08 -23.44 69.03
N LEU A 374 -10.23 -23.45 68.36
CA LEU A 374 -11.36 -24.32 68.71
C LEU A 374 -10.98 -25.80 68.57
N GLU A 375 -10.21 -26.16 67.55
CA GLU A 375 -9.71 -27.52 67.36
C GLU A 375 -8.65 -27.87 68.41
N LYS A 376 -7.76 -26.94 68.78
CA LYS A 376 -6.82 -27.09 69.90
C LYS A 376 -7.55 -27.18 71.24
N LEU A 377 -8.64 -26.44 71.46
CA LEU A 377 -9.47 -26.54 72.66
C LEU A 377 -10.29 -27.83 72.67
N ARG A 378 -10.72 -28.32 71.50
CA ARG A 378 -11.34 -29.64 71.35
C ARG A 378 -10.34 -30.76 71.64
N ILE A 379 -9.12 -30.64 71.12
CA ILE A 379 -8.03 -31.57 71.37
C ILE A 379 -7.56 -31.44 72.83
N ALA A 380 -7.44 -30.24 73.40
CA ALA A 380 -7.08 -30.00 74.81
C ALA A 380 -8.20 -30.40 75.77
N GLY A 381 -9.46 -30.36 75.36
CA GLY A 381 -10.58 -31.00 76.03
C GLY A 381 -10.49 -32.53 75.96
N SER A 382 -9.96 -33.08 74.86
CA SER A 382 -9.66 -34.51 74.74
C SER A 382 -8.36 -34.94 75.46
N VAL A 383 -7.41 -34.02 75.64
CA VAL A 383 -6.10 -34.27 76.29
C VAL A 383 -6.15 -33.96 77.79
N SER A 384 -7.00 -33.04 78.24
CA SER A 384 -7.42 -32.95 79.66
C SER A 384 -8.23 -34.19 80.07
N ALA A 385 -8.83 -34.91 79.12
CA ALA A 385 -9.41 -36.22 79.35
C ALA A 385 -8.38 -37.37 79.31
N SER A 386 -7.08 -37.11 79.07
CA SER A 386 -6.03 -38.14 78.99
C SER A 386 -4.89 -37.98 80.00
N ALA A 387 -4.95 -37.03 80.95
CA ALA A 387 -3.86 -36.81 81.91
C ALA A 387 -4.26 -36.77 83.41
N ALA A 388 -5.53 -36.92 83.78
CA ALA A 388 -5.89 -37.12 85.19
C ALA A 388 -7.24 -37.84 85.36
N ALA A 389 -7.19 -39.12 85.75
CA ALA A 389 -8.30 -39.88 86.36
C ALA A 389 -9.56 -40.11 85.48
N PRO A 390 -10.38 -41.12 85.77
CA PRO A 390 -10.90 -42.03 84.74
C PRO A 390 -12.17 -41.51 84.02
N VAL A 391 -12.29 -41.87 82.75
CA VAL A 391 -13.43 -41.60 81.84
C VAL A 391 -14.50 -42.72 81.87
N PRO A 392 -15.16 -43.04 83.00
CA PRO A 392 -16.48 -43.67 82.94
C PRO A 392 -17.57 -42.79 83.54
N ALA A 393 -17.27 -41.60 84.04
CA ALA A 393 -18.26 -40.75 84.68
C ALA A 393 -19.26 -40.15 83.67
N GLU A 394 -18.81 -39.49 82.59
CA GLU A 394 -19.77 -38.82 81.69
C GLU A 394 -20.56 -39.76 80.78
N ALA A 395 -19.96 -40.86 80.30
CA ALA A 395 -20.70 -41.87 79.53
C ALA A 395 -21.65 -42.70 80.41
N ARG A 396 -21.32 -42.94 81.70
CA ARG A 396 -22.27 -43.55 82.65
C ARG A 396 -23.29 -42.55 83.17
N VAL A 397 -22.96 -41.27 83.29
CA VAL A 397 -23.92 -40.21 83.67
C VAL A 397 -24.87 -39.95 82.52
N ARG A 398 -24.43 -39.95 81.26
CA ARG A 398 -25.32 -39.90 80.09
C ARG A 398 -26.18 -41.14 79.95
N SER A 399 -25.64 -42.35 80.10
CA SER A 399 -26.47 -43.57 80.07
C SER A 399 -27.35 -43.75 81.32
N ARG A 400 -26.96 -43.22 82.49
CA ARG A 400 -27.82 -43.12 83.68
C ARG A 400 -28.89 -42.05 83.52
N LEU A 401 -28.59 -40.90 82.92
CA LEU A 401 -29.56 -39.86 82.60
C LEU A 401 -30.50 -40.31 81.49
N GLU A 402 -30.05 -41.07 80.50
CA GLU A 402 -30.93 -41.69 79.49
C GLU A 402 -31.77 -42.81 80.09
N ARG A 403 -31.22 -43.64 80.98
CA ARG A 403 -32.04 -44.62 81.74
C ARG A 403 -33.00 -43.94 82.70
N GLN A 404 -32.60 -42.88 83.39
CA GLN A 404 -33.47 -42.08 84.27
C GLN A 404 -34.53 -41.35 83.45
N ARG A 405 -34.20 -40.84 82.26
CA ARG A 405 -35.18 -40.25 81.33
C ARG A 405 -36.13 -41.30 80.79
N ALA A 406 -35.64 -42.48 80.42
CA ALA A 406 -36.50 -43.58 79.95
C ALA A 406 -37.37 -44.15 81.08
N LEU A 407 -36.86 -44.21 82.32
CA LEU A 407 -37.62 -44.61 83.49
C LEU A 407 -38.62 -43.53 83.90
N ALA A 408 -38.26 -42.25 83.86
CA ALA A 408 -39.17 -41.14 84.10
C ALA A 408 -40.24 -41.03 83.02
N VAL A 409 -39.92 -41.32 81.74
CA VAL A 409 -40.92 -41.39 80.67
C VAL A 409 -41.86 -42.58 80.90
N LYS A 410 -41.35 -43.74 81.31
CA LYS A 410 -42.20 -44.89 81.67
C LYS A 410 -43.01 -44.68 82.96
N GLU A 411 -42.47 -43.96 83.94
CA GLU A 411 -43.20 -43.54 85.14
C GLU A 411 -44.25 -42.50 84.81
N VAL A 412 -43.98 -41.56 83.89
CA VAL A 412 -45.00 -40.64 83.37
C VAL A 412 -46.05 -41.38 82.57
N GLU A 413 -45.69 -42.36 81.73
CA GLU A 413 -46.66 -43.22 81.04
C GLU A 413 -47.46 -44.07 82.02
N TYR A 414 -46.84 -44.58 83.08
CA TYR A 414 -47.50 -45.34 84.14
C TYR A 414 -48.42 -44.46 84.99
N LEU A 415 -48.00 -43.25 85.36
CA LEU A 415 -48.82 -42.26 86.07
C LEU A 415 -49.95 -41.73 85.19
N ARG A 416 -49.73 -41.58 83.88
CA ARG A 416 -50.78 -41.30 82.89
C ARG A 416 -51.76 -42.46 82.78
N ALA A 417 -51.30 -43.71 82.80
CA ALA A 417 -52.18 -44.87 82.83
C ALA A 417 -52.95 -44.97 84.15
N GLN A 418 -52.33 -44.64 85.29
CA GLN A 418 -52.99 -44.58 86.60
C GLN A 418 -54.01 -43.45 86.68
N LEU A 419 -53.70 -42.26 86.16
CA LEU A 419 -54.65 -41.16 86.03
C LEU A 419 -55.80 -41.57 85.12
N LYS A 420 -55.52 -42.22 83.99
CA LYS A 420 -56.57 -42.75 83.12
C LYS A 420 -57.41 -43.83 83.79
N THR A 421 -56.84 -44.66 84.66
CA THR A 421 -57.64 -45.60 85.47
C THR A 421 -58.46 -44.88 86.53
N PHE A 422 -57.93 -43.82 87.16
CA PHE A 422 -58.68 -42.97 88.07
C PHE A 422 -59.79 -42.19 87.36
N ASP A 423 -59.57 -41.71 86.15
CA ASP A 423 -60.61 -41.08 85.32
C ASP A 423 -61.70 -42.12 84.98
N THR A 424 -61.34 -43.36 84.63
CA THR A 424 -62.32 -44.44 84.40
C THR A 424 -62.99 -44.94 85.68
N GLU A 425 -62.31 -44.88 86.83
CA GLU A 425 -62.87 -45.21 88.14
C GLU A 425 -63.78 -44.09 88.65
N GLU A 426 -63.46 -42.82 88.40
CA GLU A 426 -64.32 -41.66 88.67
C GLU A 426 -65.55 -41.68 87.74
N GLU A 427 -65.39 -42.02 86.46
CA GLU A 427 -66.51 -42.24 85.52
C GLU A 427 -67.45 -43.37 85.97
N THR A 428 -66.94 -44.39 86.68
CA THR A 428 -67.74 -45.56 87.10
C THR A 428 -68.25 -45.51 88.55
N MET A 429 -67.57 -44.79 89.46
CA MET A 429 -67.89 -44.73 90.89
C MET A 429 -68.50 -43.38 91.35
N ASN A 430 -68.38 -42.31 90.57
CA ASN A 430 -68.89 -40.97 90.94
C ASN A 430 -70.04 -40.47 90.04
N THR A 431 -70.92 -41.37 89.58
CA THR A 431 -72.18 -40.98 88.91
C THR A 431 -73.16 -40.27 89.85
N GLU A 432 -72.99 -40.36 91.17
CA GLU A 432 -73.87 -39.78 92.18
C GLU A 432 -73.38 -38.46 92.80
N GLN A 433 -72.18 -37.98 92.44
CA GLN A 433 -71.66 -36.66 92.84
C GLN A 433 -71.08 -35.97 91.60
N GLY A 434 -71.87 -35.10 90.96
CA GLY A 434 -71.57 -34.42 89.70
C GLY A 434 -70.40 -33.43 89.74
N THR A 435 -69.20 -33.93 89.97
CA THR A 435 -67.91 -33.23 89.84
C THR A 435 -66.92 -34.00 88.97
N TYR A 436 -67.40 -34.83 88.05
CA TYR A 436 -66.63 -35.22 86.87
C TYR A 436 -66.75 -34.10 85.84
N ASP A 437 -65.69 -33.30 85.72
CA ASP A 437 -65.64 -32.18 84.79
C ASP A 437 -65.16 -32.72 83.43
N GLU A 438 -66.07 -33.40 82.71
CA GLU A 438 -65.85 -34.00 81.40
C GLU A 438 -65.28 -32.98 80.38
N GLN A 439 -65.56 -31.69 80.61
CA GLN A 439 -64.98 -30.58 79.85
C GLN A 439 -63.48 -30.38 80.13
N LYS A 440 -63.02 -30.59 81.36
CA LYS A 440 -61.59 -30.53 81.70
C LYS A 440 -60.85 -31.78 81.23
N SER A 441 -61.44 -32.97 81.32
CA SER A 441 -60.80 -34.19 80.81
C SER A 441 -60.66 -34.13 79.28
N THR A 442 -61.67 -33.64 78.57
CA THR A 442 -61.59 -33.39 77.11
C THR A 442 -60.62 -32.26 76.76
N GLN A 443 -60.57 -31.17 77.54
CA GLN A 443 -59.60 -30.09 77.33
C GLN A 443 -58.15 -30.56 77.58
N ILE A 444 -57.93 -31.39 78.60
CA ILE A 444 -56.63 -32.01 78.87
C ILE A 444 -56.25 -32.94 77.73
N ALA A 445 -57.16 -33.79 77.24
CA ALA A 445 -56.91 -34.67 76.10
C ALA A 445 -56.57 -33.88 74.81
N GLN A 446 -57.25 -32.76 74.56
CA GLN A 446 -56.95 -31.86 73.43
C GLN A 446 -55.58 -31.19 73.60
N LEU A 447 -55.23 -30.74 74.80
CA LEU A 447 -53.91 -30.17 75.09
C LEU A 447 -52.80 -31.22 74.97
N GLU A 448 -53.05 -32.46 75.35
CA GLU A 448 -52.11 -33.57 75.17
C GLU A 448 -51.91 -33.91 73.69
N GLN A 449 -52.98 -33.97 72.89
CA GLN A 449 -52.87 -34.11 71.44
C GLN A 449 -52.05 -32.98 70.81
N LEU A 450 -52.31 -31.73 71.20
CA LEU A 450 -51.63 -30.57 70.65
C LEU A 450 -50.14 -30.54 71.03
N VAL A 451 -49.79 -31.01 72.24
CA VAL A 451 -48.39 -31.18 72.67
C VAL A 451 -47.70 -32.31 71.90
N ASP A 452 -48.39 -33.42 71.62
CA ASP A 452 -47.83 -34.52 70.83
C ASP A 452 -47.69 -34.15 69.35
N GLU A 453 -48.62 -33.38 68.79
CA GLU A 453 -48.52 -32.77 67.46
C GLU A 453 -47.32 -31.83 67.38
N TYR A 454 -47.13 -30.92 68.34
CA TYR A 454 -45.95 -30.06 68.38
C TYR A 454 -44.63 -30.82 68.53
N ARG A 455 -44.62 -31.94 69.27
CA ARG A 455 -43.44 -32.81 69.34
C ARG A 455 -43.15 -33.50 68.02
N GLY A 456 -44.18 -33.95 67.30
CA GLY A 456 -44.06 -34.50 65.96
C GLY A 456 -43.58 -33.47 64.94
N GLU A 457 -44.08 -32.24 65.00
CA GLU A 457 -43.62 -31.13 64.17
C GLU A 457 -42.18 -30.73 64.48
N LEU A 458 -41.78 -30.71 65.75
CA LEU A 458 -40.39 -30.49 66.13
C LEU A 458 -39.47 -31.59 65.60
N GLN A 459 -39.89 -32.86 65.63
CA GLN A 459 -39.13 -33.96 65.03
C GLN A 459 -39.03 -33.83 63.51
N LYS A 460 -40.14 -33.49 62.83
CA LYS A 460 -40.15 -33.23 61.38
C LYS A 460 -39.27 -32.04 61.00
N ALA A 461 -39.36 -30.93 61.74
CA ALA A 461 -38.51 -29.77 61.56
C ALA A 461 -37.03 -30.12 61.80
N HIS A 462 -36.72 -30.99 62.77
CA HIS A 462 -35.36 -31.48 62.98
C HIS A 462 -34.89 -32.36 61.82
N GLU A 463 -35.74 -33.22 61.28
CA GLU A 463 -35.44 -34.00 60.08
C GLU A 463 -35.26 -33.12 58.85
N GLU A 464 -36.07 -32.08 58.68
CA GLU A 464 -35.96 -31.11 57.58
C GLU A 464 -34.69 -30.27 57.68
N ILE A 465 -34.33 -29.80 58.88
CA ILE A 465 -33.04 -29.13 59.14
C ILE A 465 -31.89 -30.11 58.85
N SER A 466 -31.99 -31.37 59.27
CA SER A 466 -30.95 -32.38 58.96
C SER A 466 -30.83 -32.69 57.46
N LYS A 467 -31.94 -32.59 56.71
CA LYS A 467 -31.97 -32.74 55.25
C LYS A 467 -31.46 -31.48 54.53
N GLN A 468 -31.66 -30.29 55.11
CA GLN A 468 -31.14 -29.01 54.60
C GLN A 468 -29.67 -28.75 54.98
N GLU A 469 -29.15 -29.35 56.05
CA GLU A 469 -27.72 -29.29 56.44
C GLU A 469 -26.81 -30.20 55.59
N VAL A 470 -27.38 -30.98 54.66
CA VAL A 470 -26.61 -31.53 53.53
C VAL A 470 -26.51 -30.43 52.47
N PRO A 471 -25.31 -29.91 52.16
CA PRO A 471 -25.17 -28.73 51.30
C PRO A 471 -25.75 -28.97 49.90
N PRO A 472 -26.49 -28.00 49.32
CA PRO A 472 -26.97 -28.07 47.94
C PRO A 472 -25.86 -27.68 46.95
N HIS A 473 -25.99 -28.14 45.70
CA HIS A 473 -25.13 -27.97 44.51
C HIS A 473 -24.19 -29.17 44.25
N GLN A 474 -24.22 -29.87 43.10
CA GLN A 474 -24.57 -29.48 41.73
C GLN A 474 -25.21 -30.66 40.97
N GLU A 475 -26.25 -30.36 40.19
CA GLU A 475 -26.76 -31.20 39.11
C GLU A 475 -25.77 -31.25 37.94
N ASP A 476 -25.78 -32.38 37.23
CA ASP A 476 -25.16 -32.65 35.93
C ASP A 476 -23.63 -32.53 35.81
N THR A 477 -22.93 -33.64 36.09
CA THR A 477 -22.04 -34.30 35.12
C THR A 477 -21.56 -35.64 35.66
N GLN A 478 -21.64 -36.68 34.84
CA GLN A 478 -21.21 -38.04 35.16
C GLN A 478 -19.70 -38.09 35.45
N ALA A 479 -19.30 -38.42 36.68
CA ALA A 479 -17.94 -38.85 37.00
C ALA A 479 -17.90 -39.90 38.12
N ARG A 480 -17.72 -41.16 37.71
CA ARG A 480 -16.66 -42.08 38.16
C ARG A 480 -16.10 -41.84 39.59
N GLY A 481 -16.52 -42.69 40.53
CA GLY A 481 -15.71 -43.24 41.64
C GLY A 481 -15.08 -42.26 42.64
N THR A 482 -15.81 -41.92 43.70
CA THR A 482 -15.29 -41.24 44.90
C THR A 482 -14.42 -42.19 45.74
N LYS A 483 -13.12 -41.91 45.84
CA LYS A 483 -12.25 -42.38 46.93
C LYS A 483 -11.99 -41.21 47.90
N ARG A 484 -11.91 -41.55 49.20
CA ARG A 484 -11.51 -40.81 50.42
C ARG A 484 -11.04 -39.34 50.29
N PRO A 485 -11.32 -38.46 51.27
CA PRO A 485 -10.84 -37.07 51.25
C PRO A 485 -9.32 -37.04 51.09
N LEU A 486 -8.86 -36.32 50.06
CA LEU A 486 -7.48 -36.29 49.60
C LEU A 486 -6.59 -35.51 50.58
N SER A 487 -5.32 -35.94 50.61
CA SER A 487 -4.21 -35.30 51.30
C SER A 487 -3.99 -33.85 50.81
N PRO A 488 -3.43 -32.93 51.63
CA PRO A 488 -3.20 -31.52 51.26
C PRO A 488 -2.44 -31.29 49.94
N ALA A 489 -1.65 -32.25 49.48
CA ALA A 489 -0.85 -32.15 48.26
C ALA A 489 -1.67 -32.15 46.95
N ASP A 490 -2.84 -32.78 46.92
CA ASP A 490 -3.68 -32.83 45.70
C ASP A 490 -4.56 -31.58 45.56
N SER A 491 -4.89 -30.90 46.68
CA SER A 491 -5.59 -29.61 46.68
C SER A 491 -4.75 -28.51 46.04
N ASP A 492 -3.43 -28.53 46.25
CA ASP A 492 -2.51 -27.57 45.65
C ASP A 492 -2.42 -27.78 44.13
N ALA A 493 -2.34 -29.03 43.66
CA ALA A 493 -2.32 -29.34 42.22
C ALA A 493 -3.62 -28.95 41.49
N GLU A 494 -4.78 -29.12 42.15
CA GLU A 494 -6.06 -28.64 41.62
C GLU A 494 -6.12 -27.10 41.59
N SER A 495 -5.61 -26.43 42.62
CA SER A 495 -5.53 -24.96 42.67
C SER A 495 -4.64 -24.38 41.56
N GLU A 496 -3.50 -25.02 41.27
CA GLU A 496 -2.62 -24.64 40.17
C GLU A 496 -3.27 -24.84 38.80
N ARG A 497 -4.00 -25.96 38.62
CA ARG A 497 -4.75 -26.22 37.39
C ARG A 497 -5.86 -25.19 37.18
N LEU A 498 -6.58 -24.82 38.24
CA LEU A 498 -7.58 -23.76 38.21
C LEU A 498 -6.95 -22.40 37.91
N ALA A 499 -5.79 -22.07 38.49
CA ALA A 499 -5.06 -20.83 38.20
C ALA A 499 -4.58 -20.77 36.74
N VAL A 500 -4.16 -21.90 36.16
CA VAL A 500 -3.79 -21.98 34.73
C VAL A 500 -5.03 -21.81 33.84
N LEU A 501 -6.16 -22.41 34.21
CA LEU A 501 -7.41 -22.29 33.46
C LEU A 501 -8.00 -20.87 33.52
N THR A 502 -7.97 -20.20 34.67
CA THR A 502 -8.43 -18.80 34.80
C THR A 502 -7.56 -17.84 33.99
N ARG A 503 -6.23 -18.02 34.01
CA ARG A 503 -5.31 -17.26 33.15
C ARG A 503 -5.58 -17.50 31.67
N LYS A 504 -5.86 -18.74 31.26
CA LYS A 504 -6.26 -19.06 29.88
C LYS A 504 -7.61 -18.44 29.51
N ASN A 505 -8.58 -18.48 30.41
CA ASN A 505 -9.91 -17.88 30.18
C ASN A 505 -9.80 -16.36 29.99
N ARG A 506 -9.03 -15.67 30.86
CA ARG A 506 -8.74 -14.23 30.71
C ARG A 506 -8.04 -13.92 29.38
N LYS A 507 -7.02 -14.69 29.00
CA LYS A 507 -6.34 -14.51 27.70
C LYS A 507 -7.29 -14.73 26.51
N LEU A 508 -8.19 -15.71 26.60
CA LEU A 508 -9.19 -15.97 25.57
C LEU A 508 -10.21 -14.83 25.49
N GLN A 509 -10.67 -14.30 26.62
CA GLN A 509 -11.55 -13.12 26.67
C GLN A 509 -10.87 -11.87 26.07
N GLU A 510 -9.60 -11.63 26.39
CA GLU A 510 -8.80 -10.55 25.77
C GLU A 510 -8.59 -10.75 24.26
N SER A 511 -8.45 -12.00 23.80
CA SER A 511 -8.35 -12.29 22.37
C SER A 511 -9.69 -12.13 21.64
N LEU A 512 -10.79 -12.50 22.30
CA LEU A 512 -12.15 -12.35 21.79
C LEU A 512 -12.49 -10.86 21.63
N SER A 513 -12.25 -10.05 22.67
CA SER A 513 -12.51 -8.61 22.61
C SER A 513 -11.65 -7.90 21.56
N LYS A 514 -10.38 -8.28 21.41
CA LYS A 514 -9.52 -7.78 20.31
C LYS A 514 -10.05 -8.18 18.93
N SER A 515 -10.54 -9.41 18.77
CA SER A 515 -11.12 -9.86 17.51
C SER A 515 -12.46 -9.16 17.20
N GLU A 516 -13.31 -8.94 18.20
CA GLU A 516 -14.55 -8.17 18.07
C GLU A 516 -14.28 -6.70 17.70
N GLN A 517 -13.26 -6.07 18.30
CA GLN A 517 -12.81 -4.74 17.90
C GLN A 517 -12.27 -4.71 16.46
N ALA A 518 -11.47 -5.69 16.06
CA ALA A 518 -10.97 -5.76 14.69
C ALA A 518 -12.11 -5.97 13.67
N THR A 519 -13.10 -6.82 13.99
CA THR A 519 -14.23 -7.08 13.10
C THR A 519 -15.18 -5.90 12.99
N THR A 520 -15.39 -5.13 14.05
CA THR A 520 -16.19 -3.89 14.00
C THR A 520 -15.52 -2.80 13.18
N LEU A 521 -14.19 -2.61 13.32
CA LEU A 521 -13.42 -1.70 12.47
C LEU A 521 -13.47 -2.11 10.99
N ALA A 522 -13.22 -3.39 10.69
CA ALA A 522 -13.27 -3.89 9.32
C ALA A 522 -14.66 -3.74 8.68
N LYS A 523 -15.75 -3.91 9.45
CA LYS A 523 -17.12 -3.66 8.96
C LYS A 523 -17.34 -2.19 8.61
N ARG A 524 -16.87 -1.27 9.46
CA ARG A 524 -16.95 0.18 9.20
C ARG A 524 -16.15 0.59 7.96
N GLU A 525 -14.92 0.10 7.80
CA GLU A 525 -14.12 0.34 6.59
C GLU A 525 -14.80 -0.21 5.33
N LEU A 526 -15.42 -1.39 5.43
CA LEU A 526 -16.14 -2.01 4.32
C LEU A 526 -17.39 -1.21 3.94
N ASP A 527 -18.14 -0.69 4.91
CA ASP A 527 -19.32 0.14 4.65
C ASP A 527 -18.94 1.54 4.12
N ALA A 528 -17.82 2.12 4.60
CA ALA A 528 -17.24 3.34 4.04
C ALA A 528 -16.74 3.15 2.59
N ALA A 529 -16.09 2.03 2.29
CA ALA A 529 -15.67 1.68 0.92
C ALA A 529 -16.90 1.47 0.02
N LYS A 530 -17.96 0.83 0.52
CA LYS A 530 -19.22 0.68 -0.23
C LYS A 530 -19.89 2.03 -0.51
N SER A 531 -19.91 2.95 0.45
CA SER A 531 -20.50 4.28 0.25
C SER A 531 -19.68 5.11 -0.75
N GLN A 532 -18.34 5.01 -0.72
CA GLN A 532 -17.45 5.58 -1.73
C GLN A 532 -17.69 4.97 -3.12
N ILE A 533 -17.81 3.65 -3.23
CA ILE A 533 -18.15 2.99 -4.51
C ILE A 533 -19.53 3.45 -5.00
N LYS A 534 -20.51 3.62 -4.10
CA LYS A 534 -21.84 4.16 -4.46
C LYS A 534 -21.76 5.62 -4.92
N SER A 535 -20.96 6.46 -4.27
CA SER A 535 -20.77 7.86 -4.68
C SER A 535 -20.06 7.93 -6.05
N LEU A 536 -19.02 7.13 -6.27
CA LEU A 536 -18.35 7.00 -7.57
C LEU A 536 -19.30 6.47 -8.67
N LYS A 537 -20.17 5.50 -8.35
CA LYS A 537 -21.22 5.03 -9.29
C LYS A 537 -22.31 6.07 -9.53
N SER A 538 -22.60 6.95 -8.57
CA SER A 538 -23.52 8.08 -8.79
C SER A 538 -22.88 9.16 -9.67
N LYS A 539 -21.57 9.42 -9.50
CA LYS A 539 -20.76 10.22 -10.44
C LYS A 539 -20.74 9.57 -11.83
N SER A 540 -20.79 8.24 -11.95
CA SER A 540 -20.94 7.50 -13.21
C SER A 540 -22.36 7.48 -13.81
N ARG A 541 -23.34 8.21 -13.22
CA ARG A 541 -24.64 8.46 -13.88
C ARG A 541 -24.48 9.40 -15.08
N THR A 542 -23.33 10.08 -15.20
CA THR A 542 -22.88 10.66 -16.47
C THR A 542 -22.35 9.53 -17.35
N ARG A 543 -22.97 9.34 -18.53
CA ARG A 543 -22.50 8.35 -19.48
C ARG A 543 -21.22 8.87 -20.12
N ILE A 544 -20.08 8.32 -19.73
CA ILE A 544 -18.82 8.55 -20.43
C ILE A 544 -18.93 7.85 -21.78
N LEU A 545 -19.02 8.64 -22.85
CA LEU A 545 -19.02 8.14 -24.21
C LEU A 545 -17.59 8.19 -24.73
N GLU A 546 -17.06 7.04 -25.11
CA GLU A 546 -15.82 6.96 -25.89
C GLU A 546 -16.13 6.51 -27.31
N LEU A 547 -15.32 6.98 -28.25
CA LEU A 547 -15.32 6.46 -29.61
C LEU A 547 -14.78 5.02 -29.56
N ARG A 548 -15.50 4.10 -30.22
CA ARG A 548 -15.10 2.69 -30.32
C ARG A 548 -13.72 2.53 -30.97
N ASP A 549 -13.44 3.38 -31.96
CA ASP A 549 -12.13 3.52 -32.59
C ASP A 549 -11.49 4.78 -32.04
N ASN A 550 -10.82 4.64 -30.90
CA ASN A 550 -10.04 5.72 -30.29
C ASN A 550 -8.53 5.41 -30.39
N PRO A 551 -7.65 6.43 -30.38
CA PRO A 551 -6.21 6.23 -30.52
C PRO A 551 -5.61 5.28 -29.47
N THR A 552 -6.21 5.23 -28.27
CA THR A 552 -5.79 4.34 -27.20
C THR A 552 -6.16 2.88 -27.50
N ALA A 553 -7.35 2.62 -28.03
CA ALA A 553 -7.83 1.31 -28.45
C ALA A 553 -7.05 0.81 -29.66
N ASP A 554 -6.68 1.70 -30.59
CA ASP A 554 -5.80 1.37 -31.71
C ASP A 554 -4.39 1.01 -31.22
N ALA A 555 -3.84 1.80 -30.29
CA ALA A 555 -2.54 1.49 -29.68
C ALA A 555 -2.58 0.18 -28.89
N GLU A 556 -3.66 -0.10 -28.16
CA GLU A 556 -3.87 -1.38 -27.47
C GLU A 556 -3.99 -2.53 -28.46
N LYS A 557 -4.75 -2.38 -29.55
CA LYS A 557 -4.88 -3.38 -30.60
C LYS A 557 -3.54 -3.68 -31.26
N ILE A 558 -2.74 -2.66 -31.55
CA ILE A 558 -1.37 -2.83 -32.07
C ILE A 558 -0.53 -3.60 -31.04
N LYS A 559 -0.52 -3.18 -29.77
CA LYS A 559 0.22 -3.87 -28.69
C LYS A 559 -0.22 -5.32 -28.50
N LEU A 560 -1.52 -5.60 -28.53
CA LEU A 560 -2.04 -6.95 -28.42
C LEU A 560 -1.64 -7.77 -29.65
N SER A 561 -1.74 -7.19 -30.85
CA SER A 561 -1.30 -7.87 -32.08
C SER A 561 0.19 -8.21 -32.02
N THR A 562 1.06 -7.27 -31.62
CA THR A 562 2.50 -7.51 -31.51
C THR A 562 2.84 -8.52 -30.41
N LEU A 563 2.14 -8.49 -29.26
CA LEU A 563 2.31 -9.51 -28.23
C LEU A 563 1.87 -10.89 -28.69
N THR A 564 0.78 -10.99 -29.46
CA THR A 564 0.34 -12.28 -30.02
C THR A 564 1.30 -12.82 -31.05
N THR A 565 1.84 -11.97 -31.94
CA THR A 565 2.85 -12.39 -32.92
C THR A 565 4.13 -12.82 -32.22
N LEU A 566 4.66 -12.04 -31.28
CA LEU A 566 5.86 -12.38 -30.52
C LEU A 566 5.69 -13.65 -29.67
N ARG A 567 4.52 -13.88 -29.08
CA ARG A 567 4.23 -15.13 -28.37
C ARG A 567 4.20 -16.33 -29.32
N SER A 568 3.60 -16.16 -30.49
CA SER A 568 3.57 -17.21 -31.51
C SER A 568 4.97 -17.50 -32.07
N GLU A 569 5.80 -16.47 -32.26
CA GLU A 569 7.20 -16.60 -32.69
C GLU A 569 8.04 -17.28 -31.61
N ASN A 570 7.92 -16.89 -30.34
CA ASN A 570 8.60 -17.56 -29.24
C ASN A 570 8.19 -19.03 -29.12
N GLN A 571 6.91 -19.35 -29.30
CA GLN A 571 6.43 -20.73 -29.35
C GLN A 571 7.05 -21.50 -30.53
N ALA A 572 7.12 -20.89 -31.72
CA ALA A 572 7.73 -21.49 -32.89
C ALA A 572 9.26 -21.69 -32.73
N LEU A 573 9.97 -20.72 -32.15
CA LEU A 573 11.40 -20.80 -31.86
C LEU A 573 11.70 -21.86 -30.79
N LEU A 574 10.86 -21.95 -29.74
CA LEU A 574 10.99 -23.00 -28.72
C LEU A 574 10.73 -24.39 -29.31
N ALA A 575 9.76 -24.54 -30.21
CA ALA A 575 9.51 -25.80 -30.93
C ALA A 575 10.72 -26.18 -31.81
N GLN A 576 11.31 -25.20 -32.50
CA GLN A 576 12.53 -25.39 -33.29
C GLN A 576 13.73 -25.82 -32.43
N LEU A 577 13.95 -25.18 -31.28
CA LEU A 577 15.03 -25.54 -30.35
C LEU A 577 14.83 -26.92 -29.72
N ARG A 578 13.57 -27.35 -29.56
CA ARG A 578 13.21 -28.70 -29.08
C ARG A 578 13.33 -29.78 -30.16
N GLY A 579 13.68 -29.42 -31.40
CA GLY A 579 13.82 -30.34 -32.52
C GLY A 579 12.49 -30.75 -33.16
N GLU A 580 11.37 -30.19 -32.72
CA GLU A 580 10.05 -30.37 -33.33
C GLU A 580 9.92 -29.47 -34.56
N HIS A 581 10.42 -29.95 -35.70
CA HIS A 581 10.33 -29.25 -36.99
C HIS A 581 8.94 -29.38 -37.64
N SER A 582 8.03 -30.18 -37.06
CA SER A 582 6.69 -30.39 -37.58
C SER A 582 5.76 -29.24 -37.17
N GLY A 583 5.65 -28.22 -38.03
CA GLY A 583 4.69 -27.11 -37.88
C GLY A 583 5.31 -25.72 -37.74
N VAL A 584 6.63 -25.61 -37.67
CA VAL A 584 7.32 -24.30 -37.69
C VAL A 584 7.36 -23.79 -39.14
N LYS A 585 6.65 -22.69 -39.41
CA LYS A 585 6.70 -22.00 -40.69
C LYS A 585 8.03 -21.26 -40.82
N VAL A 586 9.07 -21.95 -41.27
CA VAL A 586 10.37 -21.34 -41.55
C VAL A 586 10.34 -20.74 -42.95
N VAL A 587 10.57 -19.44 -43.03
CA VAL A 587 10.75 -18.73 -44.30
C VAL A 587 12.24 -18.77 -44.67
N PRO A 588 12.61 -19.24 -45.87
CA PRO A 588 13.99 -19.22 -46.33
C PRO A 588 14.60 -17.82 -46.25
N VAL A 589 15.85 -17.71 -45.79
CA VAL A 589 16.55 -16.42 -45.65
C VAL A 589 16.59 -15.65 -46.97
N SER A 590 16.75 -16.35 -48.09
CA SER A 590 16.69 -15.76 -49.44
C SER A 590 15.35 -15.09 -49.76
N THR A 591 14.23 -15.63 -49.28
CA THR A 591 12.90 -15.01 -49.47
C THR A 591 12.68 -13.80 -48.56
N LEU A 592 13.33 -13.76 -47.38
CA LEU A 592 13.31 -12.56 -46.53
C LEU A 592 14.20 -11.45 -47.08
N ASP A 593 15.37 -11.79 -47.61
CA ASP A 593 16.29 -10.81 -48.17
C ASP A 593 15.73 -10.20 -49.47
N SER A 594 15.05 -11.00 -50.30
CA SER A 594 14.31 -10.48 -51.47
C SER A 594 13.16 -9.57 -51.07
N LEU A 595 12.34 -9.93 -50.07
CA LEU A 595 11.28 -9.06 -49.54
C LEU A 595 11.81 -7.75 -48.96
N LYS A 596 12.94 -7.79 -48.24
CA LYS A 596 13.60 -6.57 -47.73
C LYS A 596 14.08 -5.68 -48.86
N LEU A 597 14.65 -6.27 -49.90
CA LEU A 597 15.12 -5.53 -51.08
C LEU A 597 13.93 -4.92 -51.85
N GLU A 598 12.85 -5.67 -52.03
CA GLU A 598 11.59 -5.17 -52.62
C GLU A 598 10.98 -4.04 -51.79
N MET A 599 10.99 -4.14 -50.45
CA MET A 599 10.48 -3.09 -49.57
C MET A 599 11.32 -1.80 -49.69
N GLN A 600 12.65 -1.92 -49.73
CA GLN A 600 13.55 -0.79 -49.96
C GLN A 600 13.33 -0.16 -51.35
N ASP A 601 13.10 -0.96 -52.39
CA ASP A 601 12.79 -0.44 -53.72
C ASP A 601 11.43 0.25 -53.76
N MET A 602 10.42 -0.28 -53.06
CA MET A 602 9.12 0.36 -52.91
C MET A 602 9.21 1.69 -52.16
N GLU A 603 10.00 1.76 -51.08
CA GLU A 603 10.27 3.00 -50.35
C GLU A 603 10.95 4.05 -51.25
N ARG A 604 11.93 3.65 -52.06
CA ARG A 604 12.56 4.53 -53.06
C ARG A 604 11.55 5.05 -54.08
N VAL A 605 10.69 4.18 -54.60
CA VAL A 605 9.63 4.58 -55.56
C VAL A 605 8.64 5.56 -54.92
N VAL A 606 8.27 5.36 -53.66
CA VAL A 606 7.41 6.31 -52.92
C VAL A 606 8.11 7.65 -52.74
N ALA A 607 9.36 7.66 -52.30
CA ALA A 607 10.15 8.88 -52.15
C ALA A 607 10.30 9.65 -53.48
N ASP A 608 10.52 8.93 -54.58
CA ASP A 608 10.59 9.53 -55.92
C ASP A 608 9.24 10.12 -56.37
N LYS A 609 8.13 9.43 -56.10
CA LYS A 609 6.78 9.94 -56.37
C LYS A 609 6.46 11.17 -55.54
N GLU A 610 6.83 11.19 -54.27
CA GLU A 610 6.65 12.36 -53.40
C GLU A 610 7.51 13.54 -53.85
N LYS A 611 8.77 13.30 -54.19
CA LYS A 611 9.67 14.33 -54.72
C LYS A 611 9.10 14.91 -56.02
N ARG A 612 8.57 14.06 -56.89
CA ARG A 612 7.89 14.48 -58.12
C ARG A 612 6.63 15.30 -57.80
N MET A 613 5.81 14.87 -56.82
CA MET A 613 4.62 15.59 -56.37
C MET A 613 4.96 16.97 -55.81
N ARG A 614 6.01 17.08 -54.99
CA ARG A 614 6.50 18.37 -54.46
C ARG A 614 6.94 19.30 -55.59
N ARG A 615 7.76 18.81 -56.52
CA ARG A 615 8.18 19.57 -57.71
C ARG A 615 6.99 20.01 -58.56
N PHE A 616 6.00 19.15 -58.76
CA PHE A 616 4.78 19.53 -59.49
C PHE A 616 4.01 20.63 -58.77
N LYS A 617 3.88 20.58 -57.44
CA LYS A 617 3.24 21.65 -56.65
C LYS A 617 4.01 22.96 -56.73
N GLU A 618 5.34 22.92 -56.65
CA GLU A 618 6.22 24.08 -56.79
C GLU A 618 6.08 24.71 -58.18
N ILE A 619 6.19 23.91 -59.25
CA ILE A 619 6.03 24.37 -60.63
C ILE A 619 4.62 24.92 -60.86
N PHE A 620 3.58 24.26 -60.33
CA PHE A 620 2.21 24.75 -60.46
C PHE A 620 2.01 26.08 -59.74
N THR A 621 2.59 26.24 -58.55
CA THR A 621 2.53 27.49 -57.79
C THR A 621 3.27 28.62 -58.51
N ALA A 622 4.47 28.34 -59.04
CA ALA A 622 5.26 29.29 -59.82
C ALA A 622 4.54 29.71 -61.11
N LYS A 623 4.01 28.75 -61.89
CA LYS A 623 3.22 29.05 -63.09
C LYS A 623 1.92 29.79 -62.77
N SER A 624 1.29 29.48 -61.63
CA SER A 624 0.09 30.19 -61.19
C SER A 624 0.41 31.63 -60.75
N SER A 625 1.58 31.89 -60.16
CA SER A 625 2.04 33.26 -59.91
C SER A 625 2.39 33.99 -61.20
N GLU A 626 3.10 33.36 -62.14
CA GLU A 626 3.39 33.93 -63.46
C GLU A 626 2.10 34.29 -64.21
N PHE A 627 1.10 33.40 -64.18
CA PHE A 627 -0.21 33.67 -64.78
C PHE A 627 -0.93 34.85 -64.11
N ARG A 628 -0.93 34.90 -62.76
CA ARG A 628 -1.55 36.02 -62.03
C ARG A 628 -0.85 37.35 -62.32
N GLU A 629 0.48 37.34 -62.42
CA GLU A 629 1.27 38.53 -62.75
C GLU A 629 1.04 38.98 -64.20
N ALA A 630 0.99 38.05 -65.15
CA ALA A 630 0.67 38.36 -66.55
C ALA A 630 -0.74 38.95 -66.70
N VAL A 631 -1.73 38.40 -66.00
CA VAL A 631 -3.11 38.94 -65.99
C VAL A 631 -3.16 40.32 -65.34
N ALA A 632 -2.46 40.52 -64.23
CA ALA A 632 -2.37 41.82 -63.57
C ALA A 632 -1.71 42.88 -64.46
N SER A 633 -0.63 42.52 -65.15
CA SER A 633 0.11 43.40 -66.05
C SER A 633 -0.67 43.74 -67.33
N LEU A 634 -1.31 42.75 -67.96
CA LEU A 634 -2.01 42.93 -69.23
C LEU A 634 -3.42 43.52 -69.09
N LEU A 635 -4.20 43.02 -68.13
CA LEU A 635 -5.62 43.39 -67.97
C LEU A 635 -5.84 44.38 -66.82
N GLY A 636 -4.83 44.63 -65.99
CA GLY A 636 -4.94 45.52 -64.84
C GLY A 636 -5.70 44.93 -63.65
N TYR A 637 -5.85 43.60 -63.60
CA TYR A 637 -6.63 42.90 -62.56
C TYR A 637 -5.79 41.87 -61.80
N LYS A 638 -5.78 41.99 -60.47
CA LYS A 638 -5.22 40.96 -59.59
C LYS A 638 -6.27 39.91 -59.27
N LEU A 639 -5.96 38.66 -59.58
CA LEU A 639 -6.82 37.49 -59.30
C LEU A 639 -6.33 36.75 -58.05
N ASP A 640 -7.19 36.58 -57.06
CA ASP A 640 -6.93 35.75 -55.87
C ASP A 640 -7.93 34.59 -55.83
N PHE A 641 -7.42 33.37 -55.96
CA PHE A 641 -8.22 32.14 -55.91
C PHE A 641 -8.49 31.76 -54.44
N LEU A 642 -9.76 31.74 -54.04
CA LEU A 642 -10.18 31.39 -52.70
C LEU A 642 -10.38 29.87 -52.54
N PRO A 643 -10.23 29.31 -51.31
CA PRO A 643 -10.39 27.87 -51.06
C PRO A 643 -11.77 27.30 -51.42
N ASN A 644 -12.79 28.16 -51.49
CA ASN A 644 -14.16 27.80 -51.87
C ASN A 644 -14.40 27.79 -53.39
N GLY A 645 -13.34 27.86 -54.21
CA GLY A 645 -13.43 27.86 -55.68
C GLY A 645 -13.82 29.20 -56.30
N ARG A 646 -14.05 30.24 -55.48
CA ARG A 646 -14.37 31.59 -55.97
C ARG A 646 -13.11 32.37 -56.33
N VAL A 647 -13.21 33.26 -57.29
CA VAL A 647 -12.12 34.13 -57.73
C VAL A 647 -12.40 35.55 -57.27
N ARG A 648 -11.54 36.10 -56.42
CA ARG A 648 -11.56 37.50 -56.05
C ARG A 648 -10.75 38.28 -57.07
N VAL A 649 -11.36 39.33 -57.62
CA VAL A 649 -10.80 40.17 -58.67
C VAL A 649 -10.69 41.59 -58.12
N THR A 650 -9.48 42.11 -58.12
CA THR A 650 -9.19 43.46 -57.62
C THR A 650 -8.54 44.26 -58.73
N SER A 651 -9.13 45.41 -59.09
CA SER A 651 -8.52 46.30 -60.08
C SER A 651 -7.25 46.93 -59.51
N MET A 652 -6.18 46.99 -60.31
CA MET A 652 -4.94 47.68 -59.96
C MET A 652 -5.07 49.21 -60.03
N PHE A 653 -6.04 49.72 -60.79
CA PHE A 653 -6.24 51.15 -61.03
C PHE A 653 -7.33 51.75 -60.13
N HIS A 654 -8.13 50.93 -59.45
CA HIS A 654 -9.05 51.44 -58.43
C HIS A 654 -8.22 52.05 -57.30
N LEU A 655 -8.47 53.32 -56.98
CA LEU A 655 -7.73 54.16 -56.03
C LEU A 655 -7.06 53.33 -54.93
N SER A 656 -5.82 52.91 -55.21
CA SER A 656 -4.99 52.29 -54.20
C SER A 656 -4.88 53.29 -53.06
N ALA A 657 -4.91 52.81 -51.81
CA ALA A 657 -4.74 53.67 -50.62
C ALA A 657 -3.49 54.58 -50.72
N ALA A 658 -2.56 54.28 -51.62
CA ALA A 658 -1.42 55.11 -51.98
C ALA A 658 -1.72 56.47 -52.67
N TYR A 659 -2.89 56.68 -53.28
CA TYR A 659 -3.20 57.90 -54.06
C TYR A 659 -4.32 58.79 -53.48
N ARG A 660 -4.83 58.48 -52.29
CA ARG A 660 -5.75 59.38 -51.58
C ARG A 660 -4.94 60.45 -50.83
N HIS A 661 -4.57 61.53 -51.52
CA HIS A 661 -4.14 62.75 -50.85
C HIS A 661 -5.36 63.36 -50.13
N GLY A 662 -5.41 63.24 -48.81
CA GLY A 662 -6.32 63.98 -47.94
C GLY A 662 -7.47 63.14 -47.36
N ASP A 663 -7.19 62.37 -46.31
CA ASP A 663 -8.00 62.43 -45.08
C ASP A 663 -7.21 61.76 -43.95
N SER A 664 -6.96 62.47 -42.85
CA SER A 664 -6.03 62.05 -41.80
C SER A 664 -6.71 61.37 -40.60
N ASP A 665 -7.92 60.85 -40.74
CA ASP A 665 -8.73 60.46 -39.56
C ASP A 665 -9.60 59.21 -39.78
N SER A 666 -9.00 58.09 -40.16
CA SER A 666 -9.66 56.77 -40.02
C SER A 666 -8.69 55.71 -39.48
N PRO A 667 -9.07 54.96 -38.42
CA PRO A 667 -8.15 54.11 -37.67
C PRO A 667 -7.87 52.80 -38.43
N SER A 668 -6.63 52.66 -38.90
CA SER A 668 -6.15 51.46 -39.60
C SER A 668 -5.75 50.37 -38.60
N GLU A 669 -6.70 49.50 -38.26
CA GLU A 669 -6.37 48.14 -37.84
C GLU A 669 -5.85 47.34 -39.06
N SER A 670 -4.56 47.05 -39.13
CA SER A 670 -4.10 45.77 -39.70
C SER A 670 -2.62 45.50 -39.42
N ARG A 671 -2.45 44.48 -38.60
CA ARG A 671 -1.29 43.68 -38.21
C ARG A 671 -0.59 43.02 -39.41
N GLY A 672 0.75 43.09 -39.46
CA GLY A 672 1.61 42.03 -40.03
C GLY A 672 2.11 42.18 -41.48
N PRO A 673 3.44 42.09 -41.74
CA PRO A 673 4.02 42.22 -43.07
C PRO A 673 3.84 40.91 -43.86
N GLY A 674 3.24 41.03 -45.04
CA GLY A 674 2.91 39.91 -45.94
C GLY A 674 1.46 39.93 -46.41
N SER A 675 0.59 40.63 -45.68
CA SER A 675 -0.78 40.92 -46.12
C SER A 675 -0.86 42.38 -46.54
N MET A 676 -0.83 42.62 -47.86
CA MET A 676 -1.32 43.88 -48.42
C MET A 676 -2.70 44.13 -47.83
N GLY A 677 -2.86 45.24 -47.10
CA GLY A 677 -4.04 45.58 -46.31
C GLY A 677 -5.35 45.25 -47.04
N ASN A 678 -6.35 44.84 -46.27
CA ASN A 678 -7.63 44.34 -46.71
C ASN A 678 -8.21 45.12 -47.90
N GLY A 679 -7.94 44.64 -49.11
CA GLY A 679 -8.74 44.93 -50.31
C GLY A 679 -10.13 44.28 -50.23
N GLU A 680 -10.63 44.01 -49.02
CA GLU A 680 -11.89 43.33 -48.75
C GLU A 680 -13.11 44.22 -49.02
N GLU A 681 -12.93 45.52 -49.24
CA GLU A 681 -14.04 46.44 -49.52
C GLU A 681 -14.12 46.87 -51.00
N ASN A 682 -13.05 46.67 -51.77
CA ASN A 682 -12.90 47.17 -53.15
C ASN A 682 -12.55 46.05 -54.15
N SER A 683 -13.03 44.83 -53.89
CA SER A 683 -12.86 43.66 -54.76
C SER A 683 -14.20 43.09 -55.23
N ILE A 684 -14.17 42.38 -56.34
CA ILE A 684 -15.33 41.68 -56.91
C ILE A 684 -15.07 40.18 -56.81
N VAL A 685 -15.93 39.45 -56.13
CA VAL A 685 -15.84 38.00 -55.99
C VAL A 685 -16.74 37.34 -57.01
N PHE A 686 -16.14 36.62 -57.95
CA PHE A 686 -16.82 35.80 -58.94
C PHE A 686 -16.91 34.35 -58.46
N ASP A 687 -18.12 33.81 -58.51
CA ASP A 687 -18.40 32.40 -58.30
C ASP A 687 -18.57 31.75 -59.68
N GLY A 688 -17.56 30.99 -60.12
CA GLY A 688 -17.55 30.35 -61.43
C GLY A 688 -18.53 29.19 -61.58
N GLU A 689 -18.95 28.56 -60.47
CA GLU A 689 -19.88 27.43 -60.49
C GLU A 689 -21.33 27.90 -60.56
N ASN A 690 -21.67 28.96 -59.83
CA ASN A 690 -23.02 29.53 -59.83
C ASN A 690 -23.19 30.70 -60.82
N GLY A 691 -22.11 31.13 -61.47
CA GLY A 691 -22.11 32.30 -62.37
C GLY A 691 -22.49 33.61 -61.66
N THR A 692 -22.33 33.68 -60.34
CA THR A 692 -22.75 34.84 -59.55
C THR A 692 -21.59 35.78 -59.26
N MET A 693 -21.86 37.08 -59.30
CA MET A 693 -20.90 38.13 -58.97
C MET A 693 -21.34 38.82 -57.67
N LYS A 694 -20.42 38.93 -56.71
CA LYS A 694 -20.67 39.66 -55.45
C LYS A 694 -19.61 40.73 -55.27
N ILE A 695 -20.06 41.95 -55.00
CA ILE A 695 -19.17 43.06 -54.67
C ILE A 695 -18.84 42.94 -53.18
N SER A 696 -17.55 42.93 -52.87
CA SER A 696 -17.08 42.98 -51.49
C SER A 696 -17.36 44.37 -50.88
N GLY A 697 -17.73 44.46 -49.59
CA GLY A 697 -18.21 45.71 -48.95
C GLY A 697 -19.74 45.96 -49.01
N GLY A 698 -20.51 45.15 -49.74
CA GLY A 698 -21.98 45.25 -49.79
C GLY A 698 -22.55 46.30 -50.77
N PRO A 699 -23.88 46.33 -51.00
CA PRO A 699 -24.51 47.12 -52.08
C PRO A 699 -24.45 48.64 -51.85
N ASN A 700 -24.18 49.07 -50.62
CA ASN A 700 -24.05 50.48 -50.24
C ASN A 700 -22.57 50.89 -50.03
N SER A 701 -21.61 50.01 -50.37
CA SER A 701 -20.19 50.38 -50.39
C SER A 701 -19.95 51.51 -51.39
N LEU A 702 -19.02 52.42 -51.08
CA LEU A 702 -18.59 53.48 -51.99
C LEU A 702 -18.13 52.90 -53.35
N PHE A 703 -17.41 51.77 -53.31
CA PHE A 703 -16.99 51.03 -54.49
C PHE A 703 -18.19 50.50 -55.28
N ALA A 704 -19.18 49.91 -54.60
CA ALA A 704 -20.38 49.38 -55.23
C ALA A 704 -21.23 50.47 -55.87
N LEU A 705 -21.30 51.66 -55.27
CA LEU A 705 -22.03 52.83 -55.81
C LEU A 705 -21.34 53.42 -57.04
N GLU A 706 -20.00 53.49 -57.02
CA GLU A 706 -19.19 54.03 -58.12
C GLU A 706 -19.30 53.17 -59.39
N ILE A 707 -19.27 51.84 -59.24
CA ILE A 707 -19.39 50.91 -60.38
C ILE A 707 -20.84 50.54 -60.70
N LYS A 708 -21.82 50.96 -59.90
CA LYS A 708 -23.26 50.69 -60.10
C LYS A 708 -23.77 51.05 -61.51
N PRO A 709 -23.47 52.22 -62.09
CA PRO A 709 -23.91 52.53 -63.46
C PRO A 709 -23.28 51.57 -64.50
N LEU A 710 -22.02 51.17 -64.30
CA LEU A 710 -21.33 50.21 -65.16
C LEU A 710 -21.91 48.80 -65.02
N ILE A 711 -22.27 48.37 -63.80
CA ILE A 711 -22.93 47.08 -63.55
C ILE A 711 -24.30 47.05 -64.21
N LYS A 712 -25.11 48.10 -64.06
CA LYS A 712 -26.43 48.18 -64.68
C LYS A 712 -26.33 48.05 -66.21
N PHE A 713 -25.44 48.83 -66.81
CA PHE A 713 -25.30 48.85 -68.28
C PHE A 713 -24.65 47.56 -68.83
N TRP A 714 -23.55 47.08 -68.25
CA TRP A 714 -22.79 45.97 -68.83
C TRP A 714 -23.19 44.60 -68.29
N VAL A 715 -23.58 44.48 -67.01
CA VAL A 715 -23.89 43.19 -66.37
C VAL A 715 -25.39 42.91 -66.36
N GLU A 716 -26.24 43.89 -66.04
CA GLU A 716 -27.71 43.69 -66.01
C GLU A 716 -28.34 43.76 -67.41
N GLU A 717 -28.02 44.78 -68.21
CA GLU A 717 -28.60 44.97 -69.55
C GLU A 717 -27.91 44.10 -70.61
N ARG A 718 -26.57 44.09 -70.66
CA ARG A 718 -25.80 43.40 -71.71
C ARG A 718 -25.26 42.02 -71.34
N LYS A 719 -25.22 41.66 -70.06
CA LYS A 719 -24.70 40.39 -69.53
C LYS A 719 -23.26 40.06 -69.98
N ASP A 720 -22.40 41.07 -70.10
CA ASP A 720 -21.02 40.94 -70.58
C ASP A 720 -20.01 41.40 -69.52
N ILE A 721 -19.43 40.44 -68.79
CA ILE A 721 -18.46 40.68 -67.71
C ILE A 721 -17.11 41.19 -68.26
N PRO A 722 -16.54 40.63 -69.35
CA PRO A 722 -15.35 41.20 -69.99
C PRO A 722 -15.49 42.69 -70.36
N CYS A 723 -16.59 43.08 -70.99
CA CYS A 723 -16.83 44.50 -71.32
C CYS A 723 -17.01 45.37 -70.07
N PHE A 724 -17.69 44.85 -69.05
CA PHE A 724 -17.79 45.50 -67.74
C PHE A 724 -16.41 45.78 -67.13
N LEU A 725 -15.54 44.76 -67.06
CA LEU A 725 -14.19 44.90 -66.51
C LEU A 725 -13.33 45.85 -67.36
N ALA A 726 -13.44 45.82 -68.69
CA ALA A 726 -12.70 46.75 -69.55
C ALA A 726 -13.16 48.21 -69.34
N ALA A 727 -14.46 48.46 -69.28
CA ALA A 727 -15.01 49.80 -69.03
C ALA A 727 -14.64 50.31 -67.63
N MET A 728 -14.67 49.43 -66.62
CA MET A 728 -14.25 49.73 -65.25
C MET A 728 -12.75 50.04 -65.16
N THR A 729 -11.91 49.33 -65.93
CA THR A 729 -10.48 49.63 -66.03
C THR A 729 -10.24 51.02 -66.61
N LEU A 730 -10.94 51.39 -67.68
CA LEU A 730 -10.82 52.72 -68.27
C LEU A 730 -11.29 53.82 -67.32
N ASP A 731 -12.46 53.65 -66.69
CA ASP A 731 -13.00 54.62 -65.72
C ASP A 731 -12.07 54.81 -64.51
N PHE A 732 -11.50 53.74 -63.97
CA PHE A 732 -10.51 53.84 -62.89
C PHE A 732 -9.15 54.38 -63.34
N TYR A 733 -8.72 54.08 -64.56
CA TYR A 733 -7.50 54.65 -65.12
C TYR A 733 -7.63 56.16 -65.33
N ASP A 734 -8.75 56.64 -65.86
CA ASP A 734 -9.03 58.06 -66.08
C ASP A 734 -9.11 58.84 -64.75
N LYS A 735 -9.63 58.19 -63.70
CA LYS A 735 -9.63 58.72 -62.32
C LYS A 735 -8.26 58.71 -61.65
N THR A 736 -7.33 57.89 -62.15
CA THR A 736 -5.95 57.87 -61.66
C THR A 736 -5.16 58.99 -62.36
N THR A 737 -4.38 59.78 -61.62
CA THR A 737 -3.64 60.97 -62.07
C THR A 737 -2.64 60.79 -63.24
N ARG A 738 -2.60 59.64 -63.91
CA ARG A 738 -1.83 59.42 -65.15
C ARG A 738 -2.48 60.04 -66.39
N ALA A 739 -3.81 60.15 -66.43
CA ALA A 739 -4.51 60.79 -67.56
C ALA A 739 -4.42 62.34 -67.55
N ALA A 740 -4.12 62.95 -66.40
CA ALA A 740 -4.02 64.42 -66.26
C ALA A 740 -2.64 65.01 -66.65
N ARG A 741 -1.70 64.18 -67.16
CA ARG A 741 -0.33 64.61 -67.53
C ARG A 741 0.04 64.39 -69.01
N ILE A 742 -0.94 64.25 -69.90
CA ILE A 742 -0.72 64.38 -71.35
C ILE A 742 -1.33 65.70 -71.81
#